data_AF-A0A7G2C8G1-F1
#
_entry.id   AF-A0A7G2C8G1-F1
#
_cell.length_a   1.000
_cell.length_b   1.000
_cell.length_c   1.000
_cell.angle_alpha   90.00
_cell.angle_beta   90.00
_cell.angle_gamma   90.00
#
_symmetry.space_group_name_H-M   'P 1'
#
loop_
_entity.id
_entity.type
_entity.pdbx_description
1 polymer ?
#
loop_
_entity_poly.entity_id
_entity_poly.type
_entity_poly.pdbx_seq_one_letter_code
_entity_poly.pdbx_strand_id
1 'polypeptide(L)'
;MEGRRRELLKDPVRNAGKIAALEKDMNDYVHELAKQKLADDRKNFLPSHISGVPLEDIPLDDDSLFRDMERERARLIAEDPVRNARKIQDLEKKMNARAQELAEAQKWKDREEYLDANPEGVPLRELGLDEDPKFLEMEERRRELLKDPVRNAGKIAALEKDMNDYVHELAKQKKADELGGIMSKDRGLASAPVDPEVLLNDPEFASLEAKWRELMKDPKKNAREIAAIEEKMRERARELAEEEKWKDREEYLDANPEGVPLRELGLDEDPKFLEMEERRRELLKDPVRNAGKIAALEKDMNDYVHELATQKLADDRKNFLPSHISGVPLEDIPLDDDSLFRDMERERARLIAEDPVRNARKIQDLEKKMNARAQELAEAQKWKDREEYLDANPEGVPLRELGLDEDPKFLEMEERRRELLKDPVRNAGKIAALEKDMNDYVHELAKQKKADELGGIMSKDRGLASAPVDPEVLLNDPEFASLEAKWRELMKDPKKNAREIAAIEEKMRERARELAEEEKWKDREEYLDANPEGVPLRELGLDEDPKFLEMEERRRELLKDPVRNAGKIAALEKDMNDYVHELAKQKLADDRKNFLPSHISGVPLEDIPLDDDSLFRDMERERARLIAEDPVRNARKIQDLEKKMNARAQELAEAQKWKDREEYLDANPEGVPLRELGLDEDPKFLEMEERRRELLKDPVRNAGKIAALEKDMNDYVHELAKQKKADELGGIMSKDRGLASAPVDPLEDCS
;
A
#
# COMPACT_ATOMS: atom_id res chain seq x y z
N MET A 1 -14.02 -28.70 -122.19
CA MET A 1 -13.98 -30.11 -121.77
C MET A 1 -14.87 -31.01 -122.65
N GLU A 2 -16.10 -30.60 -122.95
CA GLU A 2 -17.02 -31.21 -123.94
C GLU A 2 -16.36 -31.69 -125.25
N GLY A 3 -15.60 -30.81 -125.93
CA GLY A 3 -14.88 -31.20 -127.16
C GLY A 3 -13.86 -32.33 -126.96
N ARG A 4 -13.15 -32.33 -125.82
CA ARG A 4 -12.17 -33.36 -125.43
C ARG A 4 -12.86 -34.69 -125.06
N ARG A 5 -14.05 -34.63 -124.46
CA ARG A 5 -14.90 -35.80 -124.20
C ARG A 5 -15.37 -36.45 -125.50
N ARG A 6 -15.84 -35.65 -126.47
CA ARG A 6 -16.21 -36.14 -127.82
C ARG A 6 -15.05 -36.80 -128.56
N GLU A 7 -13.83 -36.31 -128.38
CA GLU A 7 -12.62 -36.90 -128.96
C GLU A 7 -12.31 -38.28 -128.35
N LEU A 8 -12.34 -38.40 -127.02
CA LEU A 8 -12.06 -39.65 -126.30
C LEU A 8 -13.12 -40.73 -126.52
N LEU A 9 -14.38 -40.33 -126.75
CA LEU A 9 -15.50 -41.22 -127.08
C LEU A 9 -15.42 -41.85 -128.48
N LYS A 10 -14.48 -41.43 -129.34
CA LYS A 10 -14.24 -42.09 -130.64
C LYS A 10 -13.64 -43.50 -130.48
N ASP A 11 -12.97 -43.78 -129.35
CA ASP A 11 -12.46 -45.10 -128.98
C ASP A 11 -12.66 -45.33 -127.47
N PRO A 12 -13.88 -45.70 -127.05
CA PRO A 12 -14.27 -45.70 -125.65
C PRO A 12 -13.65 -46.84 -124.84
N VAL A 13 -13.28 -47.95 -125.47
CA VAL A 13 -12.67 -49.11 -124.80
C VAL A 13 -11.24 -48.79 -124.38
N ARG A 14 -10.44 -48.19 -125.28
CA ARG A 14 -9.05 -47.82 -124.98
C ARG A 14 -8.94 -46.64 -124.02
N ASN A 15 -9.92 -45.73 -124.03
CA ASN A 15 -9.89 -44.48 -123.28
C ASN A 15 -10.73 -44.49 -121.99
N ALA A 16 -11.30 -45.62 -121.57
CA ALA A 16 -12.24 -45.71 -120.45
C ALA A 16 -11.77 -44.96 -119.18
N GLY A 17 -10.52 -45.15 -118.74
CA GLY A 17 -9.98 -44.45 -117.56
C GLY A 17 -9.82 -42.94 -117.75
N LYS A 18 -9.48 -42.48 -118.97
CA LYS A 18 -9.38 -41.05 -119.30
C LYS A 18 -10.75 -40.39 -119.45
N ILE A 19 -11.75 -41.14 -119.90
CA ILE A 19 -13.14 -40.71 -119.97
C ILE A 19 -13.68 -40.54 -118.55
N ALA A 20 -13.51 -41.54 -117.67
CA ALA A 20 -13.97 -41.45 -116.29
C ALA A 20 -13.32 -40.29 -115.51
N ALA A 21 -12.00 -40.08 -115.67
CA ALA A 21 -11.31 -38.93 -115.07
C ALA A 21 -11.82 -37.59 -115.62
N LEU A 22 -12.01 -37.47 -116.94
CA LEU A 22 -12.52 -36.24 -117.55
C LEU A 22 -14.00 -35.98 -117.19
N GLU A 23 -14.82 -37.01 -117.08
CA GLU A 23 -16.22 -36.90 -116.64
C GLU A 23 -16.30 -36.50 -115.17
N LYS A 24 -15.39 -37.00 -114.33
CA LYS A 24 -15.23 -36.52 -112.96
C LYS A 24 -14.81 -35.04 -112.95
N ASP A 25 -13.77 -34.65 -113.68
CA ASP A 25 -13.32 -33.25 -113.77
C ASP A 25 -14.42 -32.33 -114.32
N MET A 26 -15.23 -32.81 -115.28
CA MET A 26 -16.38 -32.09 -115.81
C MET A 26 -17.49 -31.94 -114.77
N ASN A 27 -17.79 -32.98 -114.01
CA ASN A 27 -18.77 -32.92 -112.92
C ASN A 27 -18.28 -31.99 -111.81
N ASP A 28 -17.03 -32.12 -111.40
CA ASP A 28 -16.41 -31.25 -110.39
C ASP A 28 -16.45 -29.78 -110.85
N TYR A 29 -16.13 -29.51 -112.12
CA TYR A 29 -16.24 -28.17 -112.70
C TYR A 29 -17.67 -27.63 -112.77
N VAL A 30 -18.66 -28.49 -113.12
CA VAL A 30 -20.07 -28.10 -113.12
C VAL A 30 -20.55 -27.81 -111.70
N HIS A 31 -20.12 -28.59 -110.71
CA HIS A 31 -20.41 -28.34 -109.30
C HIS A 31 -19.80 -27.03 -108.82
N GLU A 32 -18.55 -26.74 -109.15
CA GLU A 32 -17.89 -25.46 -108.81
C GLU A 32 -18.55 -24.27 -109.51
N LEU A 33 -18.92 -24.42 -110.79
CA LEU A 33 -19.67 -23.38 -111.50
C LEU A 33 -21.06 -23.15 -110.88
N ALA A 34 -21.74 -24.20 -110.42
CA ALA A 34 -23.02 -24.10 -109.74
C ALA A 34 -22.88 -23.37 -108.39
N LYS A 35 -21.87 -23.71 -107.58
CA LYS A 35 -21.56 -23.00 -106.34
C LYS A 35 -21.27 -21.52 -106.60
N GLN A 36 -20.47 -21.21 -107.61
CA GLN A 36 -20.18 -19.82 -107.97
C GLN A 36 -21.45 -19.06 -108.37
N LYS A 37 -22.34 -19.69 -109.14
CA LYS A 37 -23.64 -19.07 -109.51
C LYS A 37 -24.56 -18.85 -108.31
N LEU A 38 -24.59 -19.78 -107.35
CA LEU A 38 -25.34 -19.60 -106.11
C LEU A 38 -24.74 -18.49 -105.25
N ALA A 39 -23.42 -18.44 -105.10
CA ALA A 39 -22.73 -17.38 -104.37
C ALA A 39 -22.98 -15.99 -104.99
N ASP A 40 -22.99 -15.88 -106.31
CA ASP A 40 -23.32 -14.63 -107.00
C ASP A 40 -24.80 -14.26 -106.85
N ASP A 41 -25.72 -15.23 -106.85
CA ASP A 41 -27.15 -14.98 -106.64
C ASP A 41 -27.45 -14.53 -105.20
N ARG A 42 -26.80 -15.15 -104.20
CA ARG A 42 -26.90 -14.78 -102.78
C ARG A 42 -26.56 -13.32 -102.53
N LYS A 43 -25.55 -12.78 -103.22
CA LYS A 43 -25.15 -11.36 -103.14
C LYS A 43 -26.25 -10.37 -103.54
N ASN A 44 -27.27 -10.82 -104.27
CA ASN A 44 -28.38 -9.95 -104.70
C ASN A 44 -29.42 -9.71 -103.60
N PHE A 45 -29.51 -10.59 -102.58
CA PHE A 45 -30.53 -10.52 -101.54
C PHE A 45 -30.02 -10.68 -100.11
N LEU A 46 -28.76 -11.12 -99.93
CA LEU A 46 -28.08 -11.14 -98.65
C LEU A 46 -27.03 -10.02 -98.55
N PRO A 47 -26.85 -9.42 -97.37
CA PRO A 47 -25.74 -8.49 -97.11
C PRO A 47 -24.38 -9.14 -97.35
N SER A 48 -23.36 -8.35 -97.71
CA SER A 48 -21.99 -8.86 -97.87
C SER A 48 -21.36 -9.32 -96.56
N HIS A 49 -21.82 -8.79 -95.42
CA HIS A 49 -21.46 -9.22 -94.07
C HIS A 49 -22.73 -9.33 -93.24
N ILE A 50 -22.88 -10.45 -92.53
CA ILE A 50 -24.02 -10.71 -91.66
C ILE A 50 -23.47 -10.95 -90.26
N SER A 51 -23.93 -10.17 -89.28
CA SER A 51 -23.48 -10.24 -87.88
C SER A 51 -21.94 -10.17 -87.71
N GLY A 52 -21.25 -9.45 -88.59
CA GLY A 52 -19.79 -9.30 -88.58
C GLY A 52 -19.00 -10.40 -89.32
N VAL A 53 -19.68 -11.44 -89.80
CA VAL A 53 -19.09 -12.55 -90.55
C VAL A 53 -19.24 -12.31 -92.06
N PRO A 54 -18.18 -12.44 -92.88
CA PRO A 54 -18.29 -12.37 -94.34
C PRO A 54 -19.24 -13.43 -94.88
N LEU A 55 -20.05 -13.10 -95.90
CA LEU A 55 -21.02 -14.02 -96.49
C LEU A 55 -20.39 -15.34 -96.99
N GLU A 56 -19.12 -15.31 -97.39
CA GLU A 56 -18.35 -16.45 -97.88
C GLU A 56 -17.94 -17.44 -96.77
N ASP A 57 -17.86 -16.97 -95.52
CA ASP A 57 -17.46 -17.76 -94.36
C ASP A 57 -18.68 -18.37 -93.63
N ILE A 58 -19.90 -17.98 -94.01
CA ILE A 58 -21.13 -18.56 -93.46
C ILE A 58 -21.39 -19.90 -94.15
N PRO A 59 -21.58 -21.01 -93.42
CA PRO A 59 -21.80 -22.35 -93.99
C PRO A 59 -23.24 -22.52 -94.53
N LEU A 60 -23.71 -21.59 -95.37
CA LEU A 60 -25.02 -21.63 -96.03
C LEU A 60 -25.16 -22.87 -96.90
N ASP A 61 -24.06 -23.28 -97.51
CA ASP A 61 -23.98 -24.49 -98.32
C ASP A 61 -24.10 -25.74 -97.48
N ASP A 62 -24.00 -25.74 -96.15
CA ASP A 62 -24.17 -26.93 -95.31
C ASP A 62 -25.53 -27.01 -94.61
N ASP A 63 -26.26 -25.90 -94.57
CA ASP A 63 -27.58 -25.83 -93.92
C ASP A 63 -28.71 -26.31 -94.84
N SER A 64 -29.32 -27.44 -94.49
CA SER A 64 -30.40 -28.06 -95.29
C SER A 64 -31.62 -27.14 -95.43
N LEU A 65 -31.98 -26.39 -94.38
CA LEU A 65 -33.11 -25.46 -94.40
C LEU A 65 -32.86 -24.27 -95.33
N PHE A 66 -31.66 -23.70 -95.29
CA PHE A 66 -31.27 -22.62 -96.21
C PHE A 66 -31.28 -23.10 -97.67
N ARG A 67 -30.72 -24.30 -97.95
CA ARG A 67 -30.76 -24.90 -99.29
C ARG A 67 -32.20 -25.14 -99.78
N ASP A 68 -33.11 -25.54 -98.89
CA ASP A 68 -34.52 -25.74 -99.24
C ASP A 68 -35.20 -24.43 -99.62
N MET A 69 -34.97 -23.37 -98.85
CA MET A 69 -35.47 -22.04 -99.17
C MET A 69 -34.85 -21.47 -100.45
N GLU A 70 -33.57 -21.73 -100.70
CA GLU A 70 -32.88 -21.32 -101.92
C GLU A 70 -33.48 -22.01 -103.17
N ARG A 71 -33.81 -23.30 -103.06
CA ARG A 71 -34.52 -24.04 -104.13
C ARG A 71 -35.92 -23.49 -104.37
N GLU A 72 -36.67 -23.19 -103.32
CA GLU A 72 -38.02 -22.62 -103.44
C GLU A 72 -37.97 -21.20 -104.01
N ARG A 73 -36.97 -20.39 -103.66
CA ARG A 73 -36.74 -19.06 -104.25
C ARG A 73 -36.46 -19.18 -105.75
N ALA A 74 -35.54 -20.07 -106.14
CA ALA A 74 -35.23 -20.32 -107.55
C ALA A 74 -36.48 -20.78 -108.34
N ARG A 75 -37.33 -21.61 -107.74
CA ARG A 75 -38.61 -22.04 -108.32
C ARG A 75 -39.58 -20.87 -108.53
N LEU A 76 -39.78 -20.03 -107.50
CA LEU A 76 -40.69 -18.88 -107.58
C LEU A 76 -40.24 -17.84 -108.61
N ILE A 77 -38.92 -17.64 -108.76
CA ILE A 77 -38.31 -16.80 -109.80
C ILE A 77 -38.51 -17.40 -111.20
N ALA A 78 -38.37 -18.72 -111.35
CA ALA A 78 -38.55 -19.41 -112.62
C ALA A 78 -40.02 -19.45 -113.08
N GLU A 79 -40.98 -19.51 -112.14
CA GLU A 79 -42.42 -19.53 -112.44
C GLU A 79 -42.92 -18.17 -112.97
N ASP A 80 -42.78 -17.10 -112.18
CA ASP A 80 -43.11 -15.72 -112.57
C ASP A 80 -42.58 -14.74 -111.49
N PRO A 81 -41.46 -14.03 -111.73
CA PRO A 81 -40.84 -13.17 -110.73
C PRO A 81 -41.69 -11.94 -110.39
N VAL A 82 -42.57 -11.48 -111.29
CA VAL A 82 -43.42 -10.30 -111.07
C VAL A 82 -44.63 -10.67 -110.23
N ARG A 83 -45.30 -11.79 -110.55
CA ARG A 83 -46.46 -12.26 -109.79
C ARG A 83 -46.08 -12.77 -108.40
N ASN A 84 -44.91 -13.41 -108.27
CA ASN A 84 -44.44 -14.00 -107.01
C ASN A 84 -43.60 -13.02 -106.16
N ALA A 85 -43.44 -11.76 -106.57
CA ALA A 85 -42.56 -10.78 -105.91
C ALA A 85 -42.71 -10.71 -104.38
N ARG A 86 -43.93 -10.70 -103.84
CA ARG A 86 -44.17 -10.69 -102.38
C ARG A 86 -43.68 -11.98 -101.71
N LYS A 87 -43.93 -13.15 -102.32
CA LYS A 87 -43.51 -14.45 -101.78
C LYS A 87 -41.98 -14.59 -101.81
N ILE A 88 -41.34 -14.10 -102.88
CA ILE A 88 -39.88 -14.06 -103.01
C ILE A 88 -39.30 -13.17 -101.90
N GLN A 89 -39.84 -11.96 -101.71
CA GLN A 89 -39.38 -11.06 -100.65
C GLN A 89 -39.56 -11.64 -99.24
N ASP A 90 -40.68 -12.31 -98.96
CA ASP A 90 -40.91 -12.96 -97.66
C ASP A 90 -39.97 -14.15 -97.45
N LEU A 91 -39.62 -14.89 -98.52
CA LEU A 91 -38.68 -15.99 -98.47
C LEU A 91 -37.24 -15.48 -98.30
N GLU A 92 -36.85 -14.40 -98.99
CA GLU A 92 -35.56 -13.72 -98.83
C GLU A 92 -35.39 -13.20 -97.39
N LYS A 93 -36.44 -12.66 -96.76
CA LYS A 93 -36.40 -12.28 -95.34
C LYS A 93 -36.15 -13.49 -94.43
N LYS A 94 -36.79 -14.63 -94.69
CA LYS A 94 -36.56 -15.88 -93.93
C LYS A 94 -35.15 -16.43 -94.16
N MET A 95 -34.66 -16.37 -95.40
CA MET A 95 -33.29 -16.74 -95.74
C MET A 95 -32.29 -15.83 -95.05
N ASN A 96 -32.53 -14.51 -95.01
CA ASN A 96 -31.70 -13.57 -94.28
C ASN A 96 -31.71 -13.82 -92.77
N ALA A 97 -32.87 -14.13 -92.18
CA ALA A 97 -32.96 -14.51 -90.76
C ALA A 97 -32.18 -15.81 -90.47
N ARG A 98 -32.30 -16.84 -91.33
CA ARG A 98 -31.53 -18.08 -91.18
C ARG A 98 -30.04 -17.86 -91.39
N ALA A 99 -29.66 -17.01 -92.34
CA ALA A 99 -28.26 -16.62 -92.56
C ALA A 99 -27.70 -15.85 -91.35
N GLN A 100 -28.50 -15.01 -90.69
CA GLN A 100 -28.14 -14.36 -89.41
C GLN A 100 -27.89 -15.39 -88.30
N GLU A 101 -28.80 -16.37 -88.12
CA GLU A 101 -28.60 -17.45 -87.14
C GLU A 101 -27.31 -18.25 -87.40
N LEU A 102 -27.04 -18.59 -88.67
CA LEU A 102 -25.83 -19.32 -89.05
C LEU A 102 -24.57 -18.47 -88.89
N ALA A 103 -24.62 -17.17 -89.22
CA ALA A 103 -23.52 -16.24 -89.03
C ALA A 103 -23.18 -16.08 -87.54
N GLU A 104 -24.18 -15.95 -86.66
CA GLU A 104 -23.96 -15.88 -85.22
C GLU A 104 -23.37 -17.18 -84.66
N ALA A 105 -23.88 -18.34 -85.10
CA ALA A 105 -23.34 -19.63 -84.71
C ALA A 105 -21.88 -19.79 -85.15
N GLN A 106 -21.56 -19.42 -86.40
CA GLN A 106 -20.20 -19.47 -86.94
C GLN A 106 -19.27 -18.49 -86.21
N LYS A 107 -19.70 -17.24 -85.99
CA LYS A 107 -18.93 -16.24 -85.23
C LYS A 107 -18.50 -16.74 -83.87
N TRP A 108 -19.42 -17.34 -83.11
CA TRP A 108 -19.10 -17.87 -81.79
C TRP A 108 -18.22 -19.12 -81.85
N LYS A 109 -18.43 -19.99 -82.85
CA LYS A 109 -17.55 -21.12 -83.10
C LYS A 109 -16.12 -20.66 -83.38
N ASP A 110 -15.94 -19.62 -84.21
CA ASP A 110 -14.63 -19.06 -84.51
C ASP A 110 -13.97 -18.47 -83.27
N ARG A 111 -14.74 -17.74 -82.44
CA ARG A 111 -14.27 -17.21 -81.14
C ARG A 111 -13.79 -18.33 -80.21
N GLU A 112 -14.54 -19.42 -80.11
CA GLU A 112 -14.20 -20.59 -79.28
C GLU A 112 -12.93 -21.33 -79.74
N GLU A 113 -12.43 -21.10 -80.97
CA GLU A 113 -11.18 -21.73 -81.45
C GLU A 113 -9.92 -21.07 -80.90
N TYR A 114 -9.96 -19.76 -80.60
CA TYR A 114 -8.79 -19.00 -80.12
C TYR A 114 -8.99 -18.36 -78.76
N LEU A 115 -10.21 -18.40 -78.20
CA LEU A 115 -10.50 -17.90 -76.85
C LEU A 115 -10.80 -19.04 -75.89
N ASP A 116 -10.43 -18.84 -74.63
CA ASP A 116 -10.87 -19.72 -73.55
C ASP A 116 -12.40 -19.74 -73.48
N ALA A 117 -13.00 -20.94 -73.39
CA ALA A 117 -14.45 -21.07 -73.38
C ALA A 117 -15.11 -20.48 -72.12
N ASN A 118 -14.40 -20.54 -70.99
CA ASN A 118 -14.84 -20.06 -69.69
C ASN A 118 -13.72 -19.26 -68.98
N PRO A 119 -13.34 -18.07 -69.48
CA PRO A 119 -12.36 -17.20 -68.82
C PRO A 119 -12.81 -16.88 -67.39
N GLU A 120 -11.93 -17.09 -66.41
CA GLU A 120 -12.24 -16.99 -64.98
C GLU A 120 -13.49 -17.81 -64.53
N GLY A 121 -13.95 -18.80 -65.30
CA GLY A 121 -15.17 -19.54 -65.04
C GLY A 121 -16.48 -18.83 -65.46
N VAL A 122 -16.39 -17.73 -66.20
CA VAL A 122 -17.53 -17.03 -66.82
C VAL A 122 -17.66 -17.49 -68.27
N PRO A 123 -18.84 -17.93 -68.74
CA PRO A 123 -19.02 -18.31 -70.14
C PRO A 123 -18.75 -17.15 -71.11
N LEU A 124 -17.97 -17.41 -72.17
CA LEU A 124 -17.55 -16.38 -73.14
C LEU A 124 -18.73 -15.54 -73.71
N ARG A 125 -19.90 -16.17 -73.87
CA ARG A 125 -21.13 -15.54 -74.38
C ARG A 125 -21.71 -14.49 -73.45
N GLU A 126 -21.37 -14.52 -72.16
CA GLU A 126 -21.91 -13.60 -71.15
C GLU A 126 -21.07 -12.34 -70.98
N LEU A 127 -19.90 -12.26 -71.62
CA LEU A 127 -18.97 -11.12 -71.54
C LEU A 127 -19.33 -9.94 -72.44
N GLY A 128 -20.44 -10.02 -73.19
CA GLY A 128 -20.90 -8.90 -74.01
C GLY A 128 -19.92 -8.49 -75.12
N LEU A 129 -19.10 -9.41 -75.62
CA LEU A 129 -18.03 -9.14 -76.61
C LEU A 129 -18.51 -8.48 -77.90
N ASP A 130 -19.80 -8.63 -78.24
CA ASP A 130 -20.42 -7.99 -79.40
C ASP A 130 -20.66 -6.48 -79.22
N GLU A 131 -20.61 -6.00 -77.98
CA GLU A 131 -20.84 -4.60 -77.61
C GLU A 131 -19.54 -3.91 -77.14
N ASP A 132 -18.45 -4.67 -76.92
CA ASP A 132 -17.16 -4.14 -76.49
C ASP A 132 -16.33 -3.61 -77.69
N PRO A 133 -16.14 -2.28 -77.81
CA PRO A 133 -15.49 -1.70 -78.98
C PRO A 133 -14.03 -2.14 -79.14
N LYS A 134 -13.33 -2.37 -78.03
CA LYS A 134 -11.90 -2.72 -78.02
C LYS A 134 -11.68 -4.16 -78.49
N PHE A 135 -12.53 -5.09 -78.09
CA PHE A 135 -12.52 -6.46 -78.56
C PHE A 135 -12.87 -6.55 -80.04
N LEU A 136 -13.88 -5.81 -80.51
CA LEU A 136 -14.24 -5.75 -81.93
C LEU A 136 -13.09 -5.24 -82.82
N GLU A 137 -12.31 -4.26 -82.34
CA GLU A 137 -11.10 -3.78 -83.02
C GLU A 137 -10.03 -4.89 -83.12
N MET A 138 -9.82 -5.64 -82.03
CA MET A 138 -8.89 -6.77 -82.03
C MET A 138 -9.35 -7.89 -82.98
N GLU A 139 -10.65 -8.17 -83.05
CA GLU A 139 -11.21 -9.11 -84.02
C GLU A 139 -11.00 -8.66 -85.46
N GLU A 140 -11.18 -7.37 -85.75
CA GLU A 140 -10.92 -6.82 -87.08
C GLU A 140 -9.45 -6.96 -87.47
N ARG A 141 -8.54 -6.61 -86.56
CA ARG A 141 -7.10 -6.79 -86.76
C ARG A 141 -6.73 -8.26 -86.98
N ARG A 142 -7.38 -9.19 -86.27
CA ARG A 142 -7.20 -10.63 -86.48
C ARG A 142 -7.64 -11.04 -87.89
N ARG A 143 -8.82 -10.58 -88.34
CA ARG A 143 -9.30 -10.82 -89.72
C ARG A 143 -8.34 -10.31 -90.77
N GLU A 144 -7.72 -9.16 -90.58
CA GLU A 144 -6.71 -8.64 -91.51
C GLU A 144 -5.45 -9.50 -91.59
N LEU A 145 -4.96 -9.97 -90.44
CA LEU A 145 -3.78 -10.84 -90.38
C LEU A 145 -4.06 -12.21 -91.01
N LEU A 146 -5.29 -12.73 -90.89
CA LEU A 146 -5.74 -14.00 -91.48
C LEU A 146 -5.80 -13.99 -93.01
N LYS A 147 -5.69 -12.84 -93.69
CA LYS A 147 -5.57 -12.78 -95.16
C LYS A 147 -4.28 -13.43 -95.69
N ASP A 148 -3.23 -13.50 -94.85
CA ASP A 148 -1.97 -14.21 -95.13
C ASP A 148 -1.48 -14.92 -93.85
N PRO A 149 -2.13 -16.05 -93.49
CA PRO A 149 -1.95 -16.67 -92.18
C PRO A 149 -0.56 -17.29 -92.02
N VAL A 150 0.07 -17.73 -93.11
CA VAL A 150 1.41 -18.31 -93.10
C VAL A 150 2.46 -17.25 -92.76
N ARG A 151 2.38 -16.07 -93.38
CA ARG A 151 3.32 -14.98 -93.13
C ARG A 151 3.09 -14.30 -91.77
N ASN A 152 1.84 -14.23 -91.32
CA ASN A 152 1.45 -13.51 -90.11
C ASN A 152 1.32 -14.38 -88.86
N ALA A 153 1.61 -15.67 -88.92
CA ALA A 153 1.39 -16.64 -87.83
C ALA A 153 1.81 -16.14 -86.42
N GLY A 154 3.02 -15.57 -86.28
CA GLY A 154 3.49 -15.05 -84.99
C GLY A 154 2.72 -13.82 -84.48
N LYS A 155 2.24 -12.95 -85.38
CA LYS A 155 1.41 -11.79 -85.02
C LYS A 155 -0.02 -12.22 -84.66
N ILE A 156 -0.52 -13.25 -85.31
CA ILE A 156 -1.83 -13.84 -85.01
C ILE A 156 -1.80 -14.45 -83.61
N ALA A 157 -0.83 -15.31 -83.30
CA ALA A 157 -0.70 -15.92 -81.99
C ALA A 157 -0.51 -14.90 -80.85
N ALA A 158 0.26 -13.83 -81.08
CA ALA A 158 0.40 -12.76 -80.10
C ALA A 158 -0.92 -12.00 -79.88
N LEU A 159 -1.64 -11.68 -80.95
CA LEU A 159 -2.94 -11.00 -80.85
C LEU A 159 -4.00 -11.90 -80.19
N GLU A 160 -4.03 -13.19 -80.51
CA GLU A 160 -4.95 -14.15 -79.86
C GLU A 160 -4.66 -14.30 -78.37
N LYS A 161 -3.38 -14.23 -77.96
CA LYS A 161 -3.01 -14.15 -76.55
C LYS A 161 -3.50 -12.85 -75.90
N ASP A 162 -3.25 -11.69 -76.52
CA ASP A 162 -3.71 -10.40 -76.00
C ASP A 162 -5.25 -10.34 -75.90
N MET A 163 -5.96 -10.95 -76.86
CA MET A 163 -7.41 -11.10 -76.84
C MET A 163 -7.88 -12.01 -75.70
N ASN A 164 -7.20 -13.12 -75.44
CA ASN A 164 -7.48 -13.97 -74.28
C ASN A 164 -7.26 -13.23 -72.96
N ASP A 165 -6.10 -12.59 -72.79
CA ASP A 165 -5.77 -11.83 -71.58
C ASP A 165 -6.84 -10.74 -71.34
N TYR A 166 -7.28 -10.04 -72.40
CA TYR A 166 -8.34 -9.04 -72.30
C TYR A 166 -9.71 -9.64 -71.94
N VAL A 167 -10.04 -10.80 -72.49
CA VAL A 167 -11.28 -11.53 -72.19
C VAL A 167 -11.29 -12.03 -70.74
N HIS A 168 -10.16 -12.43 -70.17
CA HIS A 168 -10.02 -12.73 -68.73
C HIS A 168 -10.23 -11.48 -67.87
N GLU A 169 -9.69 -10.32 -68.27
CA GLU A 169 -9.93 -9.06 -67.55
C GLU A 169 -11.41 -8.63 -67.59
N LEU A 170 -12.07 -8.76 -68.74
CA LEU A 170 -13.52 -8.54 -68.84
C LEU A 170 -14.32 -9.50 -67.95
N ALA A 171 -13.89 -10.77 -67.87
CA ALA A 171 -14.50 -11.74 -66.98
C ALA A 171 -14.37 -11.31 -65.52
N LYS A 172 -13.18 -10.93 -65.05
CA LYS A 172 -12.96 -10.40 -63.68
C LYS A 172 -13.84 -9.20 -63.40
N GLN A 173 -13.91 -8.24 -64.33
CA GLN A 173 -14.74 -7.05 -64.17
C GLN A 173 -16.22 -7.41 -64.02
N LYS A 174 -16.73 -8.30 -64.88
CA LYS A 174 -18.11 -8.78 -64.79
C LYS A 174 -18.39 -9.47 -63.44
N LYS A 175 -17.47 -10.30 -62.96
CA LYS A 175 -17.59 -10.90 -61.62
C LYS A 175 -17.68 -9.84 -60.54
N ALA A 176 -16.79 -8.84 -60.57
CA ALA A 176 -16.78 -7.76 -59.58
C ALA A 176 -18.09 -6.97 -59.59
N ASP A 177 -18.67 -6.69 -60.77
CA ASP A 177 -19.96 -6.01 -60.90
C ASP A 177 -21.13 -6.86 -60.35
N GLU A 178 -21.15 -8.16 -60.67
CA GLU A 178 -22.16 -9.10 -60.17
C GLU A 178 -22.09 -9.23 -58.64
N LEU A 179 -20.89 -9.38 -58.09
CA LEU A 179 -20.62 -9.39 -56.65
C LEU A 179 -21.02 -8.08 -56.00
N GLY A 180 -20.69 -6.93 -56.62
CA GLY A 180 -21.14 -5.62 -56.18
C GLY A 180 -22.67 -5.51 -56.10
N GLY A 181 -23.38 -6.13 -57.05
CA GLY A 181 -24.84 -6.25 -57.04
C GLY A 181 -25.40 -7.14 -55.90
N ILE A 182 -24.68 -8.18 -55.49
CA ILE A 182 -25.05 -9.04 -54.36
C ILE A 182 -24.78 -8.33 -53.03
N MET A 183 -23.62 -7.68 -52.91
CA MET A 183 -23.17 -7.00 -51.69
C MET A 183 -23.92 -5.69 -51.44
N SER A 184 -24.28 -4.93 -52.47
CA SER A 184 -25.07 -3.70 -52.34
C SER A 184 -26.48 -3.92 -51.76
N LYS A 185 -26.98 -5.16 -51.77
CA LYS A 185 -28.25 -5.54 -51.10
C LYS A 185 -28.07 -5.74 -49.59
N ASP A 186 -26.84 -5.82 -49.11
CA ASP A 186 -26.53 -5.93 -47.69
C ASP A 186 -26.63 -4.55 -47.02
N ARG A 187 -27.71 -4.33 -46.27
CA ARG A 187 -27.87 -3.10 -45.46
C ARG A 187 -26.99 -3.10 -44.20
N GLY A 188 -26.30 -4.20 -43.90
CA GLY A 188 -25.46 -4.36 -42.73
C GLY A 188 -23.99 -3.95 -42.90
N LEU A 189 -23.48 -3.78 -44.13
CA LEU A 189 -22.14 -3.25 -44.38
C LEU A 189 -22.12 -1.73 -44.18
N ALA A 190 -22.16 -1.29 -42.92
CA ALA A 190 -21.87 0.09 -42.53
C ALA A 190 -20.36 0.36 -42.35
N SER A 191 -19.53 -0.68 -42.44
CA SER A 191 -18.07 -0.65 -42.37
C SER A 191 -17.52 -1.15 -43.71
N ALA A 192 -16.55 -0.42 -44.27
CA ALA A 192 -15.82 -0.59 -45.53
C ALA A 192 -16.18 -1.80 -46.44
N PRO A 193 -16.49 -1.59 -47.74
CA PRO A 193 -16.62 -2.68 -48.69
C PRO A 193 -15.34 -3.51 -48.72
N VAL A 194 -15.44 -4.83 -48.55
CA VAL A 194 -14.30 -5.73 -48.77
C VAL A 194 -13.84 -5.57 -50.20
N ASP A 195 -12.53 -5.45 -50.38
CA ASP A 195 -11.93 -5.43 -51.72
C ASP A 195 -12.42 -6.66 -52.52
N PRO A 196 -13.03 -6.47 -53.70
CA PRO A 196 -13.43 -7.58 -54.56
C PRO A 196 -12.31 -8.60 -54.80
N GLU A 197 -11.05 -8.16 -54.81
CA GLU A 197 -9.89 -9.04 -54.96
C GLU A 197 -9.71 -9.98 -53.75
N VAL A 198 -9.95 -9.51 -52.52
CA VAL A 198 -9.91 -10.35 -51.31
C VAL A 198 -11.01 -11.41 -51.35
N LEU A 199 -12.21 -11.03 -51.79
CA LEU A 199 -13.33 -11.97 -51.94
C LEU A 199 -13.06 -13.04 -53.00
N LEU A 200 -12.51 -12.65 -54.15
CA LEU A 200 -12.21 -13.56 -55.26
C LEU A 200 -11.07 -14.55 -54.93
N ASN A 201 -10.15 -14.17 -54.04
CA ASN A 201 -9.05 -15.01 -53.60
C ASN A 201 -9.40 -15.97 -52.44
N ASP A 202 -10.54 -15.79 -51.76
CA ASP A 202 -10.98 -16.69 -50.69
C ASP A 202 -11.55 -18.00 -51.27
N PRO A 203 -11.00 -19.19 -50.92
CA PRO A 203 -11.43 -20.46 -51.49
C PRO A 203 -12.88 -20.83 -51.16
N GLU A 204 -13.37 -20.46 -49.98
CA GLU A 204 -14.76 -20.73 -49.57
C GLU A 204 -15.73 -19.84 -50.33
N PHE A 205 -15.42 -18.55 -50.44
CA PHE A 205 -16.17 -17.60 -51.25
C PHE A 205 -16.20 -18.00 -52.73
N ALA A 206 -15.07 -18.41 -53.31
CA ALA A 206 -15.00 -18.91 -54.69
C ALA A 206 -15.88 -20.17 -54.90
N SER A 207 -15.96 -21.06 -53.90
CA SER A 207 -16.86 -22.22 -53.92
C SER A 207 -18.34 -21.83 -53.88
N LEU A 208 -18.68 -20.81 -53.09
CA LEU A 208 -20.03 -20.25 -53.04
C LEU A 208 -20.39 -19.55 -54.34
N GLU A 209 -19.47 -18.78 -54.92
CA GLU A 209 -19.62 -18.10 -56.21
C GLU A 209 -19.87 -19.12 -57.33
N ALA A 210 -19.10 -20.20 -57.40
CA ALA A 210 -19.27 -21.25 -58.40
C ALA A 210 -20.66 -21.91 -58.31
N LYS A 211 -21.12 -22.22 -57.09
CA LYS A 211 -22.46 -22.76 -56.85
C LYS A 211 -23.56 -21.75 -57.21
N TRP A 212 -23.36 -20.46 -56.91
CA TRP A 212 -24.29 -19.40 -57.29
C TRP A 212 -24.44 -19.33 -58.81
N ARG A 213 -23.32 -19.38 -59.56
CA ARG A 213 -23.36 -19.44 -61.03
C ARG A 213 -24.11 -20.64 -61.58
N GLU A 214 -23.91 -21.84 -61.00
CA GLU A 214 -24.66 -23.03 -61.41
C GLU A 214 -26.17 -22.87 -61.19
N LEU A 215 -26.57 -22.28 -60.06
CA LEU A 215 -27.98 -22.01 -59.77
C LEU A 215 -28.58 -20.93 -60.69
N MET A 216 -27.78 -19.94 -61.09
CA MET A 216 -28.16 -18.85 -62.00
C MET A 216 -28.45 -19.31 -63.43
N LYS A 217 -28.12 -20.55 -63.81
CA LYS A 217 -28.54 -21.13 -65.10
C LYS A 217 -30.06 -21.30 -65.24
N ASP A 218 -30.77 -21.49 -64.12
CA ASP A 218 -32.24 -21.52 -64.07
C ASP A 218 -32.75 -20.74 -62.84
N PRO A 219 -32.72 -19.40 -62.89
CA PRO A 219 -32.93 -18.56 -61.71
C PRO A 219 -34.38 -18.59 -61.23
N LYS A 220 -35.34 -18.90 -62.12
CA LYS A 220 -36.76 -19.02 -61.76
C LYS A 220 -37.02 -20.27 -60.91
N LYS A 221 -36.40 -21.39 -61.27
CA LYS A 221 -36.50 -22.65 -60.52
C LYS A 221 -35.72 -22.59 -59.20
N ASN A 222 -34.56 -21.94 -59.22
CA ASN A 222 -33.61 -21.96 -58.11
C ASN A 222 -33.69 -20.73 -57.18
N ALA A 223 -34.72 -19.89 -57.31
CA ALA A 223 -34.81 -18.59 -56.62
C ALA A 223 -34.55 -18.64 -55.10
N ARG A 224 -35.04 -19.67 -54.40
CA ARG A 224 -34.80 -19.84 -52.95
C ARG A 224 -33.36 -20.21 -52.62
N GLU A 225 -32.75 -21.07 -53.42
CA GLU A 225 -31.37 -21.52 -53.23
C GLU A 225 -30.38 -20.41 -53.58
N ILE A 226 -30.70 -19.60 -54.60
CA ILE A 226 -29.96 -18.38 -54.95
C ILE A 226 -29.99 -17.38 -53.79
N ALA A 227 -31.16 -17.09 -53.22
CA ALA A 227 -31.24 -16.19 -52.07
C ALA A 227 -30.45 -16.72 -50.85
N ALA A 228 -30.50 -18.03 -50.61
CA ALA A 228 -29.76 -18.67 -49.53
C ALA A 228 -28.24 -18.62 -49.74
N ILE A 229 -27.75 -18.83 -50.97
CA ILE A 229 -26.32 -18.77 -51.25
C ILE A 229 -25.80 -17.33 -51.28
N GLU A 230 -26.60 -16.37 -51.77
CA GLU A 230 -26.28 -14.95 -51.68
C GLU A 230 -26.13 -14.50 -50.22
N GLU A 231 -26.95 -15.01 -49.28
CA GLU A 231 -26.78 -14.70 -47.86
C GLU A 231 -25.49 -15.31 -47.29
N LYS A 232 -25.15 -16.56 -47.64
CA LYS A 232 -23.88 -17.17 -47.24
C LYS A 232 -22.67 -16.41 -47.79
N MET A 233 -22.76 -15.93 -49.03
CA MET A 233 -21.72 -15.09 -49.62
C MET A 233 -21.61 -13.76 -48.85
N ARG A 234 -22.73 -13.13 -48.48
CA ARG A 234 -22.72 -11.92 -47.62
C ARG A 234 -22.12 -12.20 -46.24
N GLU A 235 -22.49 -13.31 -45.60
CA GLU A 235 -21.94 -13.73 -44.30
C GLU A 235 -20.42 -13.92 -44.38
N ARG A 236 -19.92 -14.68 -45.36
CA ARG A 236 -18.48 -14.86 -45.57
C ARG A 236 -17.76 -13.54 -45.90
N ALA A 237 -18.40 -12.65 -46.67
CA ALA A 237 -17.85 -11.32 -46.92
C ALA A 237 -17.75 -10.48 -45.64
N ARG A 238 -18.73 -10.55 -44.73
CA ARG A 238 -18.65 -9.87 -43.42
C ARG A 238 -17.54 -10.46 -42.55
N GLU A 239 -17.38 -11.79 -42.54
CA GLU A 239 -16.26 -12.44 -41.82
C GLU A 239 -14.91 -11.97 -42.34
N LEU A 240 -14.71 -11.96 -43.67
CA LEU A 240 -13.48 -11.46 -44.29
C LEU A 240 -13.26 -9.97 -44.03
N ALA A 241 -14.32 -9.16 -44.02
CA ALA A 241 -14.23 -7.74 -43.66
C ALA A 241 -13.72 -7.55 -42.23
N GLU A 242 -14.26 -8.33 -41.29
CA GLU A 242 -13.82 -8.31 -39.89
C GLU A 242 -12.38 -8.80 -39.74
N GLU A 243 -12.00 -9.90 -40.41
CA GLU A 243 -10.63 -10.40 -40.41
C GLU A 243 -9.64 -9.35 -40.93
N GLU A 244 -9.92 -8.72 -42.07
CA GLU A 244 -9.08 -7.68 -42.66
C GLU A 244 -9.02 -6.41 -41.79
N LYS A 245 -10.15 -5.99 -41.22
CA LYS A 245 -10.20 -4.86 -40.28
C LYS A 245 -9.28 -5.10 -39.09
N TRP A 246 -9.32 -6.30 -38.50
CA TRP A 246 -8.46 -6.64 -37.38
C TRP A 246 -6.99 -6.81 -37.77
N LYS A 247 -6.69 -7.34 -38.97
CA LYS A 247 -5.32 -7.37 -39.49
C LYS A 247 -4.76 -5.96 -39.68
N ASP A 248 -5.51 -5.03 -40.28
CA ASP A 248 -5.08 -3.62 -40.41
C ASP A 248 -4.82 -3.01 -39.02
N ARG A 249 -5.72 -3.22 -38.05
CA ARG A 249 -5.50 -2.77 -36.65
C ARG A 249 -4.21 -3.34 -36.06
N GLU A 250 -3.93 -4.62 -36.26
CA GLU A 250 -2.71 -5.28 -35.76
C GLU A 250 -1.41 -4.76 -36.43
N GLU A 251 -1.48 -4.08 -37.58
CA GLU A 251 -0.29 -3.49 -38.22
C GLU A 251 0.21 -2.23 -37.51
N TYR A 252 -0.69 -1.43 -36.92
CA TYR A 252 -0.35 -0.16 -36.28
C TYR A 252 -0.66 -0.12 -34.78
N LEU A 253 -1.30 -1.15 -34.21
CA LEU A 253 -1.57 -1.26 -32.78
C LEU A 253 -0.79 -2.42 -32.16
N ASP A 254 -0.42 -2.26 -30.90
CA ASP A 254 0.11 -3.36 -30.10
C ASP A 254 -0.95 -4.48 -29.99
N ALA A 255 -0.55 -5.72 -30.26
CA ALA A 255 -1.49 -6.85 -30.27
C ALA A 255 -2.05 -7.19 -28.87
N ASN A 256 -1.24 -6.94 -27.81
CA ASN A 256 -1.58 -7.22 -26.42
C ASN A 256 -1.22 -6.04 -25.49
N PRO A 257 -1.89 -4.89 -25.62
CA PRO A 257 -1.70 -3.74 -24.73
C PRO A 257 -1.95 -4.13 -23.27
N GLU A 258 -0.98 -3.85 -22.39
CA GLU A 258 -0.95 -4.34 -21.00
C GLU A 258 -1.34 -5.84 -20.83
N GLY A 259 -0.97 -6.68 -21.81
CA GLY A 259 -1.26 -8.12 -21.79
C GLY A 259 -2.71 -8.51 -22.12
N VAL A 260 -3.58 -7.54 -22.40
CA VAL A 260 -4.97 -7.76 -22.83
C VAL A 260 -5.03 -7.86 -24.35
N PRO A 261 -5.65 -8.89 -24.95
CA PRO A 261 -5.79 -8.97 -26.40
C PRO A 261 -6.59 -7.78 -26.97
N LEU A 262 -6.13 -7.21 -28.09
CA LEU A 262 -6.76 -6.04 -28.71
C LEU A 262 -8.27 -6.22 -28.99
N ARG A 263 -8.68 -7.45 -29.32
CA ARG A 263 -10.09 -7.84 -29.59
C ARG A 263 -10.99 -7.77 -28.35
N GLU A 264 -10.44 -7.78 -27.14
CA GLU A 264 -11.19 -7.74 -25.88
C GLU A 264 -11.44 -6.32 -25.36
N LEU A 265 -10.94 -5.30 -26.05
CA LEU A 265 -11.04 -3.89 -25.65
C LEU A 265 -12.31 -3.17 -26.16
N GLY A 266 -13.16 -3.83 -26.94
CA GLY A 266 -14.43 -3.23 -27.42
C GLY A 266 -14.23 -2.01 -28.33
N LEU A 267 -13.18 -2.05 -29.17
CA LEU A 267 -12.81 -0.93 -30.04
C LEU A 267 -13.87 -0.59 -31.10
N ASP A 268 -14.74 -1.54 -31.43
CA ASP A 268 -15.84 -1.35 -32.39
C ASP A 268 -16.99 -0.53 -31.80
N GLU A 269 -17.09 -0.44 -30.48
CA GLU A 269 -18.10 0.33 -29.76
C GLU A 269 -17.57 1.64 -29.19
N ASP A 270 -16.25 1.86 -29.20
CA ASP A 270 -15.61 3.06 -28.65
C ASP A 270 -15.65 4.25 -29.63
N PRO A 271 -16.44 5.31 -29.37
CA PRO A 271 -16.61 6.40 -30.33
C PRO A 271 -15.34 7.19 -30.61
N LYS A 272 -14.44 7.31 -29.62
CA LYS A 272 -13.21 8.10 -29.73
C LYS A 272 -12.18 7.36 -30.60
N PHE A 273 -12.06 6.05 -30.45
CA PHE A 273 -11.23 5.20 -31.29
C PHE A 273 -11.72 5.19 -32.73
N LEU A 274 -13.03 5.06 -32.96
CA LEU A 274 -13.63 5.11 -34.30
C LEU A 274 -13.36 6.45 -35.02
N GLU A 275 -13.38 7.57 -34.28
CA GLU A 275 -13.01 8.89 -34.82
C GLU A 275 -11.53 8.93 -35.24
N MET A 276 -10.64 8.36 -34.42
CA MET A 276 -9.21 8.26 -34.75
C MET A 276 -8.97 7.36 -35.97
N GLU A 277 -9.68 6.24 -36.10
CA GLU A 277 -9.64 5.39 -37.29
C GLU A 277 -10.12 6.13 -38.55
N GLU A 278 -11.21 6.88 -38.46
CA GLU A 278 -11.68 7.70 -39.59
C GLU A 278 -10.63 8.72 -40.02
N ARG A 279 -10.02 9.43 -39.06
CA ARG A 279 -8.93 10.38 -39.32
C ARG A 279 -7.70 9.70 -39.93
N ARG A 280 -7.36 8.48 -39.50
CA ARG A 280 -6.28 7.68 -40.10
C ARG A 280 -6.60 7.36 -41.56
N ARG A 281 -7.83 6.90 -41.86
CA ARG A 281 -8.29 6.64 -43.23
C ARG A 281 -8.21 7.88 -44.11
N GLU A 282 -8.50 9.08 -43.59
CA GLU A 282 -8.36 10.32 -44.35
C GLU A 282 -6.89 10.67 -44.67
N LEU A 283 -5.98 10.48 -43.70
CA LEU A 283 -4.56 10.74 -43.89
C LEU A 283 -3.92 9.75 -44.87
N LEU A 284 -4.36 8.49 -44.86
CA LEU A 284 -3.92 7.42 -45.77
C LEU A 284 -4.27 7.66 -47.24
N LYS A 285 -5.13 8.64 -47.57
CA LYS A 285 -5.37 9.05 -48.97
C LYS A 285 -4.13 9.65 -49.65
N ASP A 286 -3.18 10.19 -48.87
CA ASP A 286 -1.87 10.68 -49.34
C ASP A 286 -0.80 10.33 -48.29
N PRO A 287 -0.38 9.05 -48.22
CA PRO A 287 0.44 8.55 -47.12
C PRO A 287 1.85 9.10 -47.15
N VAL A 288 2.39 9.42 -48.34
CA VAL A 288 3.73 10.00 -48.51
C VAL A 288 3.78 11.40 -47.91
N ARG A 289 2.77 12.24 -48.19
CA ARG A 289 2.72 13.61 -47.65
C ARG A 289 2.36 13.65 -46.17
N ASN A 290 1.53 12.71 -45.72
CA ASN A 290 1.00 12.68 -44.36
C ASN A 290 1.77 11.77 -43.40
N ALA A 291 2.86 11.12 -43.83
CA ALA A 291 3.61 10.14 -43.05
C ALA A 291 3.84 10.52 -41.57
N GLY A 292 4.31 11.75 -41.30
CA GLY A 292 4.53 12.21 -39.93
C GLY A 292 3.25 12.38 -39.10
N LYS A 293 2.13 12.76 -39.73
CA LYS A 293 0.82 12.87 -39.05
C LYS A 293 0.20 11.49 -38.81
N ILE A 294 0.41 10.54 -39.72
CA ILE A 294 -0.03 9.16 -39.58
C ILE A 294 0.71 8.51 -38.41
N ALA A 295 2.05 8.59 -38.39
CA ALA A 295 2.84 8.03 -37.30
C ALA A 295 2.50 8.64 -35.93
N ALA A 296 2.24 9.97 -35.88
CA ALA A 296 1.80 10.61 -34.65
C ALA A 296 0.41 10.12 -34.21
N LEU A 297 -0.55 10.00 -35.14
CA LEU A 297 -1.89 9.49 -34.85
C LEU A 297 -1.87 8.03 -34.42
N GLU A 298 -1.10 7.17 -35.10
CA GLU A 298 -0.95 5.75 -34.74
C GLU A 298 -0.32 5.59 -33.36
N LYS A 299 0.60 6.48 -32.97
CA LYS A 299 1.10 6.55 -31.60
C LYS A 299 0.00 6.95 -30.62
N ASP A 300 -0.75 8.02 -30.90
CA ASP A 300 -1.86 8.46 -30.04
C ASP A 300 -2.94 7.37 -29.89
N MET A 301 -3.20 6.60 -30.97
CA MET A 301 -4.12 5.45 -30.95
C MET A 301 -3.57 4.31 -30.10
N ASN A 302 -2.28 4.00 -30.17
CA ASN A 302 -1.65 3.02 -29.28
C ASN A 302 -1.74 3.45 -27.81
N ASP A 303 -1.35 4.69 -27.51
CA ASP A 303 -1.39 5.23 -26.15
C ASP A 303 -2.84 5.14 -25.59
N TYR A 304 -3.85 5.46 -26.40
CA TYR A 304 -5.26 5.33 -26.02
C TYR A 304 -5.70 3.87 -25.80
N VAL A 305 -5.23 2.94 -26.64
CA VAL A 305 -5.52 1.51 -26.49
C VAL A 305 -4.90 0.94 -25.20
N HIS A 306 -3.71 1.40 -24.79
CA HIS A 306 -3.11 1.06 -23.48
C HIS A 306 -3.90 1.66 -22.30
N GLU A 307 -4.45 2.88 -22.44
CA GLU A 307 -5.37 3.45 -21.44
C GLU A 307 -6.63 2.58 -21.28
N LEU A 308 -7.25 2.16 -22.39
CA LEU A 308 -8.42 1.26 -22.36
C LEU A 308 -8.09 -0.09 -21.72
N ALA A 309 -6.92 -0.66 -22.02
CA ALA A 309 -6.46 -1.89 -21.40
C ALA A 309 -6.28 -1.74 -19.89
N THR A 310 -5.66 -0.64 -19.45
CA THR A 310 -5.48 -0.32 -18.02
C THR A 310 -6.84 -0.19 -17.31
N GLN A 311 -7.81 0.49 -17.93
CA GLN A 311 -9.16 0.63 -17.38
C GLN A 311 -9.88 -0.72 -17.26
N LYS A 312 -9.80 -1.56 -18.31
CA LYS A 312 -10.38 -2.91 -18.29
C LYS A 312 -9.77 -3.75 -17.17
N LEU A 313 -8.44 -3.73 -17.02
CA LEU A 313 -7.75 -4.43 -15.93
C LEU A 313 -8.20 -3.92 -14.56
N ALA A 314 -8.32 -2.60 -14.38
CA ALA A 314 -8.81 -1.99 -13.15
C ALA A 314 -10.24 -2.44 -12.78
N ASP A 315 -11.12 -2.61 -13.78
CA ASP A 315 -12.45 -3.19 -13.56
C ASP A 315 -12.38 -4.69 -13.27
N ASP A 316 -11.51 -5.44 -13.95
CA ASP A 316 -11.32 -6.87 -13.75
C ASP A 316 -10.77 -7.21 -12.34
N ARG A 317 -9.96 -6.32 -11.75
CA ARG A 317 -9.47 -6.45 -10.36
C ARG A 317 -10.61 -6.68 -9.36
N LYS A 318 -11.77 -6.05 -9.57
CA LYS A 318 -12.96 -6.18 -8.71
C LYS A 318 -13.53 -7.60 -8.68
N ASN A 319 -13.19 -8.43 -9.67
CA ASN A 319 -13.68 -9.80 -9.77
C ASN A 319 -12.90 -10.81 -8.90
N PHE A 320 -11.65 -10.50 -8.53
CA PHE A 320 -10.79 -11.42 -7.79
C PHE A 320 -10.11 -10.82 -6.56
N LEU A 321 -10.08 -9.50 -6.41
CA LEU A 321 -9.63 -8.83 -5.20
C LEU A 321 -10.81 -8.38 -4.33
N PRO A 322 -10.67 -8.42 -2.98
CA PRO A 322 -11.64 -7.80 -2.09
C PRO A 322 -11.78 -6.30 -2.35
N SER A 323 -12.97 -5.73 -2.12
CA SER A 323 -13.20 -4.28 -2.24
C SER A 323 -12.40 -3.45 -1.23
N HIS A 324 -12.03 -4.06 -0.09
CA HIS A 324 -11.16 -3.49 0.92
C HIS A 324 -10.11 -4.51 1.33
N ILE A 325 -8.84 -4.11 1.31
CA ILE A 325 -7.70 -4.97 1.67
C ILE A 325 -7.01 -4.32 2.86
N SER A 326 -6.89 -5.05 3.98
CA SER A 326 -6.28 -4.56 5.22
C SER A 326 -6.85 -3.22 5.74
N GLY A 327 -8.13 -2.94 5.44
CA GLY A 327 -8.84 -1.71 5.82
C GLY A 327 -8.74 -0.56 4.81
N VAL A 328 -7.95 -0.73 3.74
CA VAL A 328 -7.76 0.27 2.67
C VAL A 328 -8.67 -0.08 1.48
N PRO A 329 -9.45 0.88 0.94
CA PRO A 329 -10.22 0.69 -0.29
C PRO A 329 -9.33 0.28 -1.46
N LEU A 330 -9.79 -0.63 -2.33
CA LEU A 330 -9.01 -1.12 -3.47
C LEU A 330 -8.52 0.01 -4.41
N GLU A 331 -9.32 1.07 -4.53
CA GLU A 331 -9.03 2.26 -5.35
C GLU A 331 -7.91 3.15 -4.79
N ASP A 332 -7.63 3.06 -3.48
CA ASP A 332 -6.58 3.84 -2.80
C ASP A 332 -5.23 3.10 -2.78
N ILE A 333 -5.20 1.84 -3.22
CA ILE A 333 -3.98 1.03 -3.27
C ILE A 333 -3.27 1.30 -4.60
N PRO A 334 -1.98 1.70 -4.60
CA PRO A 334 -1.24 2.04 -5.82
C PRO A 334 -0.78 0.79 -6.59
N LEU A 335 -1.73 -0.03 -7.05
CA LEU A 335 -1.47 -1.27 -7.79
C LEU A 335 -0.84 -1.02 -9.16
N ASP A 336 -1.21 0.08 -9.81
CA ASP A 336 -0.69 0.48 -11.13
C ASP A 336 0.77 0.93 -11.08
N ASP A 337 1.25 1.38 -9.93
CA ASP A 337 2.65 1.78 -9.76
C ASP A 337 3.56 0.55 -9.48
N ASP A 338 3.00 -0.52 -8.94
CA ASP A 338 3.76 -1.72 -8.58
C ASP A 338 4.08 -2.59 -9.82
N SER A 339 5.36 -2.67 -10.18
CA SER A 339 5.80 -3.44 -11.35
C SER A 339 5.52 -4.94 -11.21
N LEU A 340 5.66 -5.50 -10.01
CA LEU A 340 5.42 -6.93 -9.76
C LEU A 340 3.94 -7.28 -9.89
N PHE A 341 3.05 -6.43 -9.37
CA PHE A 341 1.62 -6.58 -9.53
C PHE A 341 1.22 -6.52 -11.01
N ARG A 342 1.72 -5.52 -11.76
CA ARG A 342 1.48 -5.39 -13.21
C ARG A 342 1.97 -6.61 -14.00
N ASP A 343 3.14 -7.15 -13.68
CA ASP A 343 3.64 -8.37 -14.33
C ASP A 343 2.74 -9.58 -14.09
N MET A 344 2.22 -9.74 -12.87
CA MET A 344 1.26 -10.80 -12.55
C MET A 344 -0.09 -10.56 -13.25
N GLU A 345 -0.53 -9.31 -13.36
CA GLU A 345 -1.77 -8.96 -14.05
C GLU A 345 -1.70 -9.26 -15.56
N ARG A 346 -0.58 -8.93 -16.21
CA ARG A 346 -0.32 -9.29 -17.62
C ARG A 346 -0.31 -10.80 -17.84
N GLU A 347 0.34 -11.55 -16.94
CA GLU A 347 0.35 -13.02 -17.02
C GLU A 347 -1.06 -13.59 -16.80
N ARG A 348 -1.85 -12.99 -15.91
CA ARG A 348 -3.25 -13.39 -15.70
C ARG A 348 -4.08 -13.16 -16.95
N ALA A 349 -4.00 -11.98 -17.55
CA ALA A 349 -4.71 -11.63 -18.78
C ALA A 349 -4.35 -12.60 -19.91
N ARG A 350 -3.05 -12.90 -20.08
CA ARG A 350 -2.58 -13.89 -21.05
C ARG A 350 -3.14 -15.30 -20.80
N LEU A 351 -3.12 -15.79 -19.56
CA LEU A 351 -3.64 -17.13 -19.23
C LEU A 351 -5.14 -17.25 -19.49
N ILE A 352 -5.89 -16.17 -19.27
CA ILE A 352 -7.33 -16.07 -19.57
C ILE A 352 -7.55 -16.10 -21.09
N ALA A 353 -6.79 -15.32 -21.85
CA ALA A 353 -6.88 -15.26 -23.31
C ALA A 353 -6.52 -16.59 -23.99
N GLU A 354 -5.56 -17.34 -23.45
CA GLU A 354 -5.14 -18.64 -24.02
C GLU A 354 -6.21 -19.72 -23.85
N ASP A 355 -6.66 -20.01 -22.63
CA ASP A 355 -7.73 -20.96 -22.32
C ASP A 355 -8.07 -20.87 -20.82
N PRO A 356 -9.16 -20.18 -20.43
CA PRO A 356 -9.47 -19.94 -19.03
C PRO A 356 -9.85 -21.23 -18.28
N VAL A 357 -10.39 -22.23 -18.99
CA VAL A 357 -10.82 -23.50 -18.40
C VAL A 357 -9.61 -24.38 -18.11
N ARG A 358 -8.69 -24.51 -19.07
CA ARG A 358 -7.47 -25.29 -18.90
C ARG A 358 -6.50 -24.65 -17.92
N ASN A 359 -6.41 -23.31 -17.91
CA ASN A 359 -5.50 -22.56 -17.05
C ASN A 359 -6.06 -22.21 -15.67
N ALA A 360 -7.30 -22.61 -15.35
CA ALA A 360 -8.01 -22.23 -14.12
C ALA A 360 -7.17 -22.36 -12.83
N ARG A 361 -6.41 -23.44 -12.65
CA ARG A 361 -5.54 -23.62 -11.47
C ARG A 361 -4.40 -22.59 -11.41
N LYS A 362 -3.75 -22.32 -12.55
CA LYS A 362 -2.66 -21.34 -12.62
C LYS A 362 -3.18 -19.93 -12.36
N ILE A 363 -4.35 -19.60 -12.93
CA ILE A 363 -5.04 -18.33 -12.70
C ILE A 363 -5.35 -18.17 -11.22
N GLN A 364 -5.93 -19.18 -10.58
CA GLN A 364 -6.24 -19.13 -9.15
C GLN A 364 -5.00 -18.97 -8.27
N ASP A 365 -3.89 -19.66 -8.59
CA ASP A 365 -2.64 -19.52 -7.83
C ASP A 365 -1.99 -18.15 -8.06
N LEU A 366 -2.15 -17.57 -9.25
CA LEU A 366 -1.69 -16.22 -9.56
C LEU A 366 -2.54 -15.16 -8.85
N GLU A 367 -3.86 -15.29 -8.85
CA GLU A 367 -4.78 -14.42 -8.11
C GLU A 367 -4.49 -14.42 -6.60
N LYS A 368 -4.11 -15.57 -6.02
CA LYS A 368 -3.65 -15.63 -4.62
C LYS A 368 -2.36 -14.83 -4.39
N LYS A 369 -1.40 -14.91 -5.32
CA LYS A 369 -0.16 -14.12 -5.23
C LYS A 369 -0.43 -12.62 -5.42
N MET A 370 -1.32 -12.28 -6.34
CA MET A 370 -1.77 -10.89 -6.55
C MET A 370 -2.46 -10.36 -5.29
N ASN A 371 -3.34 -11.14 -4.65
CA ASN A 371 -3.98 -10.74 -3.40
C ASN A 371 -2.96 -10.56 -2.26
N ALA A 372 -1.97 -11.46 -2.14
CA ALA A 372 -0.90 -11.30 -1.15
C ALA A 372 -0.06 -10.03 -1.41
N ARG A 373 0.28 -9.74 -2.67
CA ARG A 373 1.01 -8.52 -3.03
C ARG A 373 0.16 -7.26 -2.77
N ALA A 374 -1.13 -7.31 -3.08
CA ALA A 374 -2.06 -6.24 -2.79
C ALA A 374 -2.20 -6.00 -1.28
N GLN A 375 -2.16 -7.06 -0.45
CA GLN A 375 -2.11 -6.93 1.01
C GLN A 375 -0.85 -6.22 1.50
N GLU A 376 0.33 -6.59 0.98
CA GLU A 376 1.59 -5.91 1.29
C GLU A 376 1.55 -4.41 0.93
N LEU A 377 1.01 -4.09 -0.26
CA LEU A 377 0.87 -2.71 -0.73
C LEU A 377 -0.17 -1.93 0.09
N ALA A 378 -1.29 -2.55 0.45
CA ALA A 378 -2.31 -1.96 1.30
C ALA A 378 -1.77 -1.64 2.70
N GLU A 379 -1.02 -2.56 3.31
CA GLU A 379 -0.38 -2.32 4.60
C GLU A 379 0.66 -1.20 4.52
N ALA A 380 1.51 -1.20 3.49
CA ALA A 380 2.49 -0.14 3.29
C ALA A 380 1.82 1.23 3.10
N GLN A 381 0.78 1.30 2.27
CA GLN A 381 0.03 2.54 2.01
C GLN A 381 -0.69 3.02 3.27
N LYS A 382 -1.39 2.14 3.99
CA LYS A 382 -2.07 2.46 5.25
C LYS A 382 -1.14 3.13 6.26
N TRP A 383 0.05 2.57 6.45
CA TRP A 383 1.01 3.13 7.40
C TRP A 383 1.64 4.42 6.90
N LYS A 384 1.90 4.53 5.60
CA LYS A 384 2.36 5.77 4.98
C LYS A 384 1.35 6.91 5.16
N ASP A 385 0.05 6.61 5.00
CA ASP A 385 -1.03 7.59 5.21
C ASP A 385 -1.11 8.01 6.68
N ARG A 386 -1.05 7.05 7.61
CA ARG A 386 -1.04 7.33 9.05
C ARG A 386 0.14 8.22 9.47
N GLU A 387 1.33 7.97 8.93
CA GLU A 387 2.54 8.76 9.18
C GLU A 387 2.44 10.21 8.66
N GLU A 388 1.48 10.54 7.79
CA GLU A 388 1.28 11.90 7.28
C GLU A 388 0.59 12.82 8.29
N TYR A 389 -0.32 12.28 9.11
CA TYR A 389 -1.13 13.06 10.05
C TYR A 389 -0.98 12.66 11.53
N LEU A 390 -0.17 11.64 11.83
CA LEU A 390 0.14 11.21 13.19
C LEU A 390 1.63 11.33 13.46
N ASP A 391 1.97 11.61 14.72
CA ASP A 391 3.35 11.55 15.17
C ASP A 391 3.90 10.12 15.03
N ALA A 392 5.13 9.98 14.53
CA ALA A 392 5.72 8.66 14.30
C ALA A 392 6.00 7.88 15.60
N ASN A 393 6.36 8.61 16.66
CA ASN A 393 6.69 8.09 18.00
C ASN A 393 5.95 8.88 19.10
N PRO A 394 4.61 8.78 19.21
CA PRO A 394 3.86 9.37 20.31
C PRO A 394 4.38 8.87 21.66
N GLU A 395 4.72 9.79 22.57
CA GLU A 395 5.33 9.49 23.88
C GLU A 395 6.58 8.59 23.84
N GLY A 396 7.25 8.51 22.68
CA GLY A 396 8.42 7.63 22.45
C GLY A 396 8.06 6.17 22.13
N VAL A 397 6.79 5.85 21.87
CA VAL A 397 6.31 4.53 21.44
C VAL A 397 6.09 4.55 19.92
N PRO A 398 6.64 3.60 19.14
CA PRO A 398 6.38 3.52 17.71
C PRO A 398 4.90 3.33 17.40
N LEU A 399 4.37 4.10 16.44
CA LEU A 399 2.95 4.07 16.06
C LEU A 399 2.42 2.65 15.75
N ARG A 400 3.28 1.80 15.16
CA ARG A 400 2.98 0.41 14.82
C ARG A 400 2.74 -0.51 16.03
N GLU A 401 3.21 -0.13 17.21
CA GLU A 401 3.08 -0.93 18.44
C GLU A 401 1.81 -0.63 19.23
N LEU A 402 1.03 0.37 18.81
CA LEU A 402 -0.18 0.83 19.51
C LEU A 402 -1.45 0.04 19.17
N GLY A 403 -1.37 -0.97 18.29
CA GLY A 403 -2.53 -1.82 17.97
C GLY A 403 -3.69 -1.04 17.34
N LEU A 404 -3.39 -0.01 16.54
CA LEU A 404 -4.40 0.85 15.92
C LEU A 404 -5.35 0.11 14.97
N ASP A 405 -4.92 -1.05 14.47
CA ASP A 405 -5.74 -1.91 13.61
C ASP A 405 -6.82 -2.68 14.38
N GLU A 406 -6.65 -2.85 15.70
CA GLU A 406 -7.64 -3.48 16.58
C GLU A 406 -8.44 -2.49 17.42
N ASP A 407 -8.10 -1.19 17.38
CA ASP A 407 -8.80 -0.14 18.14
C ASP A 407 -10.05 0.36 17.39
N PRO A 408 -11.27 0.04 17.86
CA PRO A 408 -12.50 0.40 17.13
C PRO A 408 -12.74 1.92 17.05
N LYS A 409 -12.27 2.68 18.03
CA LYS A 409 -12.48 4.13 18.10
C LYS A 409 -11.56 4.85 17.11
N PHE A 410 -10.33 4.40 16.96
CA PHE A 410 -9.39 4.90 15.98
C PHE A 410 -9.85 4.58 14.55
N LEU A 411 -10.31 3.35 14.31
CA LEU A 411 -10.86 2.94 13.01
C LEU A 411 -12.09 3.79 12.60
N GLU A 412 -12.98 4.13 13.54
CA GLU A 412 -14.10 5.05 13.30
C GLU A 412 -13.61 6.45 12.89
N MET A 413 -12.56 6.96 13.56
CA MET A 413 -11.95 8.25 13.20
C MET A 413 -11.30 8.21 11.81
N GLU A 414 -10.63 7.12 11.44
CA GLU A 414 -10.08 6.93 10.09
C GLU A 414 -11.18 6.91 9.02
N GLU A 415 -12.29 6.20 9.25
CA GLU A 415 -13.43 6.19 8.34
C GLU A 415 -14.03 7.60 8.15
N ARG A 416 -14.20 8.33 9.26
CA ARG A 416 -14.66 9.71 9.22
C ARG A 416 -13.69 10.63 8.47
N ARG A 417 -12.38 10.43 8.62
CA ARG A 417 -11.34 11.16 7.87
C ARG A 417 -11.48 10.89 6.37
N ARG A 418 -11.62 9.62 5.96
CA ARG A 418 -11.84 9.23 4.55
C ARG A 418 -13.08 9.90 3.96
N GLU A 419 -14.20 9.94 4.69
CA GLU A 419 -15.41 10.62 4.22
C GLU A 419 -15.20 12.12 4.02
N LEU A 420 -14.45 12.77 4.91
CA LEU A 420 -14.11 14.19 4.77
C LEU A 420 -13.17 14.45 3.59
N LEU A 421 -12.24 13.54 3.30
CA LEU A 421 -11.27 13.62 2.19
C LEU A 421 -11.90 13.52 0.80
N LYS A 422 -13.16 13.09 0.67
CA LYS A 422 -13.90 13.16 -0.60
C LYS A 422 -14.08 14.60 -1.12
N ASP A 423 -14.04 15.60 -0.23
CA ASP A 423 -14.06 17.03 -0.56
C ASP A 423 -13.11 17.78 0.38
N PRO A 424 -11.78 17.67 0.16
CA PRO A 424 -10.78 18.12 1.12
C PRO A 424 -10.74 19.64 1.22
N VAL A 425 -11.04 20.35 0.13
CA VAL A 425 -11.07 21.82 0.08
C VAL A 425 -12.20 22.36 0.96
N ARG A 426 -13.41 21.80 0.85
CA ARG A 426 -14.54 22.23 1.68
C ARG A 426 -14.40 21.81 3.14
N ASN A 427 -13.78 20.66 3.38
CA ASN A 427 -13.69 20.05 4.71
C ASN A 427 -12.37 20.33 5.45
N ALA A 428 -11.45 21.13 4.90
CA ALA A 428 -10.09 21.34 5.43
C ALA A 428 -10.04 21.57 6.95
N GLY A 429 -10.88 22.46 7.49
CA GLY A 429 -10.91 22.74 8.93
C GLY A 429 -11.41 21.57 9.79
N LYS A 430 -12.33 20.75 9.27
CA LYS A 430 -12.82 19.54 9.96
C LYS A 430 -11.79 18.42 9.91
N ILE A 431 -11.06 18.31 8.79
CA ILE A 431 -9.98 17.34 8.63
C ILE A 431 -8.87 17.67 9.64
N ALA A 432 -8.38 18.91 9.67
CA ALA A 432 -7.33 19.31 10.61
C ALA A 432 -7.73 19.14 12.09
N ALA A 433 -8.99 19.42 12.44
CA ALA A 433 -9.49 19.18 13.79
C ALA A 433 -9.54 17.68 14.13
N LEU A 434 -10.03 16.85 13.20
CA LEU A 434 -10.08 15.40 13.39
C LEU A 434 -8.69 14.77 13.45
N GLU A 435 -7.76 15.18 12.60
CA GLU A 435 -6.37 14.71 12.61
C GLU A 435 -5.69 15.08 13.94
N LYS A 436 -5.95 16.28 14.48
CA LYS A 436 -5.50 16.64 15.82
C LYS A 436 -6.10 15.72 16.89
N ASP A 437 -7.42 15.50 16.86
CA ASP A 437 -8.09 14.62 17.82
C ASP A 437 -7.57 13.16 17.74
N MET A 438 -7.25 12.69 16.52
CA MET A 438 -6.63 11.39 16.28
C MET A 438 -5.21 11.33 16.86
N ASN A 439 -4.40 12.37 16.65
CA ASN A 439 -3.05 12.44 17.20
C ASN A 439 -3.09 12.48 18.73
N ASP A 440 -3.93 13.33 19.32
CA ASP A 440 -4.12 13.40 20.77
C ASP A 440 -4.56 12.04 21.35
N TYR A 441 -5.47 11.32 20.67
CA TYR A 441 -5.89 9.98 21.07
C TYR A 441 -4.77 8.94 21.00
N VAL A 442 -3.94 9.01 19.96
CA VAL A 442 -2.77 8.15 19.79
C VAL A 442 -1.71 8.39 20.89
N HIS A 443 -1.52 9.64 21.34
CA HIS A 443 -0.69 9.95 22.51
C HIS A 443 -1.27 9.35 23.79
N GLU A 444 -2.58 9.40 24.01
CA GLU A 444 -3.21 8.75 25.16
C GLU A 444 -3.06 7.22 25.14
N LEU A 445 -3.22 6.58 23.98
CA LEU A 445 -2.93 5.14 23.82
C LEU A 445 -1.46 4.82 24.12
N ALA A 446 -0.54 5.67 23.67
CA ALA A 446 0.87 5.52 23.98
C ALA A 446 1.14 5.62 25.49
N LYS A 447 0.60 6.63 26.18
CA LYS A 447 0.70 6.73 27.65
C LYS A 447 0.17 5.48 28.36
N GLN A 448 -0.99 4.97 27.93
CA GLN A 448 -1.58 3.77 28.52
C GLN A 448 -0.69 2.55 28.31
N LYS A 449 -0.19 2.33 27.10
CA LYS A 449 0.73 1.22 26.80
C LYS A 449 2.00 1.31 27.63
N LYS A 450 2.59 2.51 27.78
CA LYS A 450 3.75 2.72 28.66
C LYS A 450 3.43 2.37 30.10
N ALA A 451 2.30 2.82 30.61
CA ALA A 451 1.86 2.52 31.98
C ALA A 451 1.67 1.01 32.20
N ASP A 452 1.09 0.29 31.24
CA ASP A 452 0.89 -1.16 31.30
C ASP A 452 2.24 -1.92 31.26
N GLU A 453 3.16 -1.51 30.38
CA GLU A 453 4.52 -2.07 30.29
C GLU A 453 5.30 -1.86 31.58
N LEU A 454 5.29 -0.63 32.10
CA LEU A 454 5.92 -0.27 33.37
C LEU A 454 5.27 -1.03 34.53
N GLY A 455 3.95 -1.13 34.57
CA GLY A 455 3.21 -1.94 35.53
C GLY A 455 3.67 -3.41 35.53
N GLY A 456 3.94 -3.97 34.34
CA GLY A 456 4.54 -5.29 34.19
C GLY A 456 5.93 -5.40 34.82
N ILE A 457 6.80 -4.42 34.60
CA ILE A 457 8.16 -4.38 35.18
C ILE A 457 8.10 -4.29 36.72
N MET A 458 7.27 -3.37 37.24
CA MET A 458 7.10 -3.10 38.67
C MET A 458 6.36 -4.21 39.40
N SER A 459 5.51 -4.98 38.71
CA SER A 459 4.79 -6.09 39.32
C SER A 459 5.70 -7.18 39.90
N LYS A 460 6.94 -7.31 39.40
CA LYS A 460 7.94 -8.24 39.93
C LYS A 460 8.43 -7.86 41.34
N ASP A 461 8.23 -6.60 41.74
CA ASP A 461 8.52 -6.10 43.09
C ASP A 461 7.30 -6.14 44.03
N ARG A 462 6.11 -6.53 43.55
CA ARG A 462 4.93 -6.67 44.42
C ARG A 462 5.17 -7.78 45.45
N GLY A 463 5.51 -7.37 46.68
CA GLY A 463 5.88 -8.24 47.78
C GLY A 463 7.08 -7.73 48.60
N LEU A 464 7.85 -6.80 48.04
CA LEU A 464 8.82 -6.01 48.81
C LEU A 464 8.05 -4.94 49.61
N ALA A 465 8.50 -4.65 50.84
CA ALA A 465 7.82 -3.74 51.78
C ALA A 465 7.82 -2.26 51.35
N SER A 466 8.25 -1.93 50.13
CA SER A 466 8.32 -0.57 49.61
C SER A 466 6.97 -0.16 49.03
N ALA A 467 6.55 1.08 49.30
CA ALA A 467 5.30 1.63 48.78
C ALA A 467 5.37 1.79 47.25
N PRO A 468 4.26 1.57 46.51
CA PRO A 468 4.22 1.86 45.09
C PRO A 468 4.47 3.35 44.83
N VAL A 469 5.43 3.68 43.97
CA VAL A 469 5.60 5.06 43.47
C VAL A 469 4.44 5.39 42.55
N ASP A 470 3.97 6.63 42.63
CA ASP A 470 3.04 7.16 41.64
C ASP A 470 3.65 7.06 40.22
N PRO A 471 2.97 6.41 39.25
CA PRO A 471 3.43 6.36 37.86
C PRO A 471 3.79 7.74 37.29
N GLU A 472 3.12 8.81 37.73
CA GLU A 472 3.39 10.17 37.27
C GLU A 472 4.74 10.68 37.78
N VAL A 473 5.13 10.34 39.01
CA VAL A 473 6.47 10.68 39.56
C VAL A 473 7.56 9.92 38.80
N LEU A 474 7.33 8.63 38.51
CA LEU A 474 8.25 7.81 37.71
C LEU A 474 8.47 8.36 36.31
N LEU A 475 7.38 8.74 35.62
CA LEU A 475 7.44 9.24 34.24
C LEU A 475 8.12 10.62 34.15
N ASN A 476 8.08 11.42 35.22
CA ASN A 476 8.72 12.74 35.28
C ASN A 476 10.19 12.70 35.75
N ASP A 477 10.71 11.56 36.24
CA ASP A 477 12.11 11.43 36.65
C ASP A 477 13.05 11.29 35.43
N PRO A 478 14.01 12.21 35.22
CA PRO A 478 14.89 12.18 34.05
C PRO A 478 15.77 10.93 33.95
N GLU A 479 16.19 10.37 35.09
CA GLU A 479 17.01 9.16 35.12
C GLU A 479 16.18 7.93 34.74
N PHE A 480 14.98 7.81 35.31
CA PHE A 480 14.01 6.78 34.94
C PHE A 480 13.63 6.86 33.46
N ALA A 481 13.37 8.05 32.93
CA ALA A 481 13.11 8.26 31.50
C ALA A 481 14.30 7.81 30.62
N SER A 482 15.54 8.04 31.06
CA SER A 482 16.72 7.54 30.35
C SER A 482 16.83 6.01 30.38
N LEU A 483 16.47 5.38 31.51
CA LEU A 483 16.44 3.92 31.63
C LEU A 483 15.34 3.32 30.76
N GLU A 484 14.15 3.92 30.75
CA GLU A 484 13.03 3.53 29.88
C GLU A 484 13.41 3.59 28.40
N ALA A 485 14.04 4.69 27.95
CA ALA A 485 14.47 4.83 26.56
C ALA A 485 15.47 3.73 26.14
N LYS A 486 16.44 3.42 27.01
CA LYS A 486 17.38 2.31 26.78
C LYS A 486 16.68 0.95 26.80
N TRP A 487 15.70 0.75 27.68
CA TRP A 487 14.90 -0.48 27.71
C TRP A 487 14.15 -0.68 26.40
N ARG A 488 13.50 0.37 25.86
CA ARG A 488 12.84 0.32 24.55
C ARG A 488 13.80 -0.04 23.41
N GLU A 489 15.00 0.55 23.39
CA GLU A 489 16.01 0.20 22.38
C GLU A 489 16.42 -1.28 22.45
N LEU A 490 16.58 -1.82 23.66
CA LEU A 490 16.90 -3.23 23.84
C LEU A 490 15.73 -4.15 23.46
N MET A 491 14.49 -3.71 23.69
CA MET A 491 13.26 -4.44 23.36
C MET A 491 13.03 -4.62 21.86
N LYS A 492 13.77 -3.93 20.98
CA LYS A 492 13.75 -4.18 19.53
C LYS A 492 14.23 -5.60 19.15
N ASP A 493 15.11 -6.20 19.96
CA ASP A 493 15.53 -7.60 19.81
C ASP A 493 15.63 -8.27 21.19
N PRO A 494 14.49 -8.65 21.79
CA PRO A 494 14.45 -9.09 23.17
C PRO A 494 15.11 -10.44 23.38
N LYS A 495 15.19 -11.27 22.33
CA LYS A 495 15.87 -12.58 22.38
C LYS A 495 17.38 -12.40 22.51
N LYS A 496 17.96 -11.50 21.71
CA LYS A 496 19.40 -11.21 21.77
C LYS A 496 19.78 -10.46 23.04
N ASN A 497 18.94 -9.53 23.48
CA ASN A 497 19.25 -8.59 24.55
C ASN A 497 18.73 -9.03 25.94
N ALA A 498 18.24 -10.26 26.09
CA ALA A 498 17.54 -10.72 27.29
C ALA A 498 18.26 -10.43 28.63
N ARG A 499 19.59 -10.58 28.68
CA ARG A 499 20.39 -10.28 29.88
C ARG A 499 20.45 -8.78 30.19
N GLU A 500 20.61 -7.95 29.17
CA GLU A 500 20.68 -6.50 29.30
C GLU A 500 19.30 -5.92 29.65
N ILE A 501 18.23 -6.49 29.09
CA ILE A 501 16.84 -6.16 29.45
C ILE A 501 16.60 -6.48 30.93
N ALA A 502 16.97 -7.67 31.40
CA ALA A 502 16.80 -8.00 32.82
C ALA A 502 17.61 -7.07 33.74
N ALA A 503 18.82 -6.68 33.33
CA ALA A 503 19.66 -5.75 34.09
C ALA A 503 19.08 -4.33 34.12
N ILE A 504 18.53 -3.84 33.01
CA ILE A 504 17.93 -2.50 32.98
C ILE A 504 16.58 -2.46 33.68
N GLU A 505 15.77 -3.53 33.59
CA GLU A 505 14.56 -3.68 34.40
C GLU A 505 14.87 -3.61 35.90
N GLU A 506 15.96 -4.23 36.36
CA GLU A 506 16.37 -4.10 37.78
C GLU A 506 16.79 -2.68 38.14
N LYS A 507 17.54 -1.99 37.27
CA LYS A 507 17.88 -0.57 37.51
C LYS A 507 16.65 0.33 37.55
N MET A 508 15.67 0.08 36.70
CA MET A 508 14.39 0.79 36.73
C MET A 508 13.66 0.52 38.04
N ARG A 509 13.64 -0.73 38.52
CA ARG A 509 13.07 -1.07 39.83
C ARG A 509 13.83 -0.41 40.98
N GLU A 510 15.15 -0.39 40.94
CA GLU A 510 16.00 0.28 41.94
C GLU A 510 15.71 1.78 42.00
N ARG A 511 15.69 2.47 40.85
CA ARG A 511 15.35 3.90 40.78
C ARG A 511 13.92 4.17 41.27
N ALA A 512 12.97 3.27 40.97
CA ALA A 512 11.62 3.35 41.52
C ALA A 512 11.63 3.24 43.05
N ARG A 513 12.40 2.32 43.65
CA ARG A 513 12.51 2.22 45.12
C ARG A 513 13.15 3.47 45.73
N GLU A 514 14.17 4.03 45.09
CA GLU A 514 14.79 5.30 45.52
C GLU A 514 13.78 6.45 45.51
N LEU A 515 13.02 6.61 44.41
CA LEU A 515 11.97 7.63 44.32
C LEU A 515 10.86 7.40 45.36
N ALA A 516 10.49 6.14 45.64
CA ALA A 516 9.53 5.81 46.70
C ALA A 516 10.01 6.29 48.07
N GLU A 517 11.28 6.04 48.38
CA GLU A 517 11.91 6.49 49.62
C GLU A 517 12.02 8.01 49.67
N GLU A 518 12.46 8.66 48.59
CA GLU A 518 12.52 10.12 48.50
C GLU A 518 11.15 10.76 48.75
N GLU A 519 10.09 10.29 48.08
CA GLU A 519 8.73 10.79 48.27
C GLU A 519 8.20 10.51 49.67
N LYS A 520 8.44 9.31 50.22
CA LYS A 520 8.06 8.98 51.61
C LYS A 520 8.68 9.97 52.60
N TRP A 521 9.95 10.28 52.45
CA TRP A 521 10.62 11.22 53.35
C TRP A 521 10.24 12.67 53.09
N LYS A 522 9.97 13.07 51.85
CA LYS A 522 9.41 14.40 51.55
C LYS A 522 8.02 14.59 52.17
N ASP A 523 7.14 13.59 52.09
CA ASP A 523 5.82 13.64 52.75
C ASP A 523 6.00 13.79 54.27
N ARG A 524 6.89 12.99 54.88
CA ARG A 524 7.21 13.12 56.31
C ARG A 524 7.71 14.52 56.69
N GLU A 525 8.59 15.11 55.89
CA GLU A 525 9.13 16.46 56.11
C GLU A 525 8.08 17.57 55.93
N GLU A 526 6.92 17.30 55.31
CA GLU A 526 5.84 18.28 55.17
C GLU A 526 5.07 18.49 56.49
N TYR A 527 4.94 17.45 57.32
CA TYR A 527 4.18 17.49 58.57
C TYR A 527 4.99 17.24 59.84
N LEU A 528 6.30 16.98 59.72
CA LEU A 528 7.23 16.81 60.84
C LEU A 528 8.39 17.81 60.73
N ASP A 529 8.90 18.25 61.87
CA ASP A 529 10.08 19.10 61.94
C ASP A 529 11.30 18.35 61.41
N ALA A 530 12.02 18.86 60.41
CA ALA A 530 13.12 18.11 59.77
C ALA A 530 14.27 17.67 60.72
N ASN A 531 14.48 18.41 61.82
CA ASN A 531 15.51 18.16 62.82
C ASN A 531 14.97 18.30 64.27
N PRO A 532 14.11 17.40 64.74
CA PRO A 532 13.59 17.40 66.11
C PRO A 532 14.75 17.34 67.12
N GLU A 533 14.79 18.29 68.05
CA GLU A 533 15.90 18.45 69.02
C GLU A 533 17.32 18.55 68.39
N GLY A 534 17.41 18.84 67.08
CA GLY A 534 18.67 18.87 66.34
C GLY A 534 19.13 17.52 65.77
N VAL A 535 18.32 16.46 65.89
CA VAL A 535 18.57 15.14 65.29
C VAL A 535 17.85 15.04 63.94
N PRO A 536 18.52 14.65 62.83
CA PRO A 536 17.83 14.46 61.55
C PRO A 536 16.73 13.40 61.60
N LEU A 537 15.57 13.66 61.00
CA LEU A 537 14.41 12.77 61.00
C LEU A 537 14.75 11.31 60.61
N ARG A 538 15.62 11.17 59.62
CA ARG A 538 16.07 9.88 59.07
C ARG A 538 16.85 9.02 60.06
N GLU A 539 17.42 9.62 61.10
CA GLU A 539 18.21 8.91 62.11
C GLU A 539 17.39 8.38 63.28
N LEU A 540 16.08 8.68 63.32
CA LEU A 540 15.20 8.28 64.40
C LEU A 540 14.63 6.85 64.26
N GLY A 541 14.90 6.15 63.15
CA GLY A 541 14.42 4.77 62.97
C GLY A 541 12.90 4.67 62.85
N LEU A 542 12.26 5.68 62.26
CA LEU A 542 10.80 5.77 62.13
C LEU A 542 10.19 4.63 61.31
N ASP A 543 10.96 4.04 60.40
CA ASP A 543 10.53 2.90 59.59
C ASP A 543 10.42 1.60 60.41
N GLU A 544 11.07 1.51 61.57
CA GLU A 544 10.99 0.36 62.48
C GLU A 544 10.13 0.62 63.73
N ASP A 545 9.64 1.85 63.94
CA ASP A 545 8.81 2.22 65.09
C ASP A 545 7.33 1.86 64.87
N PRO A 546 6.77 0.84 65.55
CA PRO A 546 5.40 0.39 65.30
C PRO A 546 4.34 1.43 65.65
N LYS A 547 4.62 2.31 66.61
CA LYS A 547 3.67 3.32 67.09
C LYS A 547 3.59 4.49 66.10
N PHE A 548 4.73 4.91 65.55
CA PHE A 548 4.78 5.91 64.49
C PHE A 548 4.09 5.40 63.21
N LEU A 549 4.36 4.16 62.81
CA LEU A 549 3.71 3.53 61.65
C LEU A 549 2.18 3.45 61.79
N GLU A 550 1.66 3.18 63.00
CA GLU A 550 0.22 3.22 63.28
C GLU A 550 -0.36 4.64 63.10
N MET A 551 0.36 5.67 63.55
CA MET A 551 -0.04 7.07 63.33
C MET A 551 -0.02 7.45 61.84
N GLU A 552 0.99 7.01 61.08
CA GLU A 552 1.04 7.20 59.62
C GLU A 552 -0.11 6.50 58.89
N GLU A 553 -0.47 5.28 59.28
CA GLU A 553 -1.64 4.58 58.72
C GLU A 553 -2.94 5.35 59.02
N ARG A 554 -3.09 5.84 60.25
CA ARG A 554 -4.24 6.67 60.63
C ARG A 554 -4.30 7.99 59.86
N ARG A 555 -3.14 8.63 59.60
CA ARG A 555 -3.04 9.83 58.76
C ARG A 555 -3.50 9.52 57.34
N ARG A 556 -3.00 8.43 56.73
CA ARG A 556 -3.41 7.98 55.39
C ARG A 556 -4.92 7.72 55.29
N GLU A 557 -5.55 7.16 56.32
CA GLU A 557 -7.00 6.96 56.34
C GLU A 557 -7.78 8.28 56.38
N LEU A 558 -7.31 9.26 57.17
CA LEU A 558 -7.93 10.58 57.26
C LEU A 558 -7.78 11.38 55.95
N LEU A 559 -6.65 11.22 55.24
CA LEU A 559 -6.35 11.88 53.97
C LEU A 559 -7.24 11.43 52.80
N LYS A 560 -8.03 10.36 52.94
CA LYS A 560 -9.04 9.98 51.94
C LYS A 560 -10.17 11.03 51.78
N ASP A 561 -10.41 11.83 52.81
CA ASP A 561 -11.31 12.98 52.78
C ASP A 561 -10.70 14.15 53.59
N PRO A 562 -9.70 14.85 53.02
CA PRO A 562 -8.87 15.79 53.76
C PRO A 562 -9.66 17.05 54.14
N VAL A 563 -10.62 17.47 53.31
CA VAL A 563 -11.49 18.63 53.58
C VAL A 563 -12.33 18.40 54.83
N ARG A 564 -12.97 17.23 54.95
CA ARG A 564 -13.80 16.90 56.11
C ARG A 564 -12.98 16.62 57.37
N ASN A 565 -11.79 16.05 57.22
CA ASN A 565 -10.96 15.60 58.33
C ASN A 565 -9.87 16.59 58.75
N ALA A 566 -9.78 17.79 58.15
CA ALA A 566 -8.70 18.76 58.37
C ALA A 566 -8.30 18.97 59.84
N GLY A 567 -9.25 19.16 60.75
CA GLY A 567 -8.95 19.34 62.18
C GLY A 567 -8.39 18.10 62.88
N LYS A 568 -8.77 16.89 62.45
CA LYS A 568 -8.22 15.64 62.98
C LYS A 568 -6.84 15.34 62.42
N ILE A 569 -6.61 15.71 61.14
CA ILE A 569 -5.30 15.60 60.50
C ILE A 569 -4.31 16.49 61.22
N ALA A 570 -4.63 17.78 61.40
CA ALA A 570 -3.74 18.72 62.09
C ALA A 570 -3.45 18.32 63.55
N ALA A 571 -4.44 17.76 64.26
CA ALA A 571 -4.22 17.24 65.61
C ALA A 571 -3.29 16.01 65.61
N LEU A 572 -3.49 15.08 64.67
CA LEU A 572 -2.65 13.89 64.54
C LEU A 572 -1.22 14.22 64.11
N GLU A 573 -1.05 15.13 63.15
CA GLU A 573 0.28 15.60 62.70
C GLU A 573 1.03 16.27 63.85
N LYS A 574 0.33 17.05 64.68
CA LYS A 574 0.92 17.59 65.91
C LYS A 574 1.34 16.47 66.88
N ASP A 575 0.47 15.48 67.14
CA ASP A 575 0.80 14.35 68.03
C ASP A 575 1.99 13.53 67.48
N MET A 576 2.09 13.38 66.15
CA MET A 576 3.22 12.72 65.48
C MET A 576 4.50 13.53 65.65
N ASN A 577 4.44 14.86 65.49
CA ASN A 577 5.60 15.73 65.69
C ASN A 577 6.07 15.70 67.15
N ASP A 578 5.15 15.83 68.11
CA ASP A 578 5.45 15.72 69.54
C ASP A 578 6.10 14.35 69.86
N TYR A 579 5.61 13.26 69.25
CA TYR A 579 6.21 11.92 69.43
C TYR A 579 7.63 11.80 68.86
N VAL A 580 7.86 12.39 67.69
CA VAL A 580 9.17 12.43 67.03
C VAL A 580 10.19 13.23 67.85
N HIS A 581 9.77 14.33 68.51
CA HIS A 581 10.58 15.06 69.48
C HIS A 581 10.96 14.21 70.70
N GLU A 582 10.02 13.45 71.27
CA GLU A 582 10.33 12.55 72.39
C GLU A 582 11.31 11.45 71.99
N LEU A 583 11.18 10.90 70.78
CA LEU A 583 12.11 9.90 70.25
C LEU A 583 13.52 10.49 70.05
N ALA A 584 13.60 11.74 69.59
CA ALA A 584 14.87 12.46 69.48
C ALA A 584 15.53 12.69 70.84
N LYS A 585 14.77 13.14 71.86
CA LYS A 585 15.30 13.27 73.24
C LYS A 585 15.79 11.95 73.79
N GLN A 586 15.04 10.87 73.58
CA GLN A 586 15.45 9.54 74.03
C GLN A 586 16.75 9.10 73.35
N LYS A 587 16.87 9.29 72.02
CA LYS A 587 18.08 8.98 71.27
C LYS A 587 19.28 9.78 71.79
N LEU A 588 19.12 11.07 72.06
CA LEU A 588 20.18 11.91 72.64
C LEU A 588 20.54 11.44 74.05
N ALA A 589 19.57 11.14 74.91
CA ALA A 589 19.79 10.60 76.24
C ALA A 589 20.56 9.27 76.23
N ASP A 590 20.24 8.38 75.28
CA ASP A 590 20.95 7.12 75.10
C ASP A 590 22.36 7.32 74.52
N ASP A 591 22.55 8.27 73.60
CA ASP A 591 23.89 8.61 73.10
C ASP A 591 24.79 9.22 74.18
N ARG A 592 24.24 10.07 75.06
CA ARG A 592 24.97 10.67 76.20
C ARG A 592 25.60 9.61 77.10
N LYS A 593 24.95 8.46 77.30
CA LYS A 593 25.48 7.34 78.10
C LYS A 593 26.77 6.75 77.54
N ASN A 594 27.08 6.98 76.26
CA ASN A 594 28.29 6.46 75.61
C ASN A 594 29.55 7.27 75.96
N PHE A 595 29.41 8.54 76.36
CA PHE A 595 30.56 9.44 76.58
C PHE A 595 30.52 10.21 77.90
N LEU A 596 29.39 10.26 78.60
CA LEU A 596 29.27 10.81 79.95
C LEU A 596 29.24 9.72 81.03
N PRO A 597 29.84 9.95 82.20
CA PRO A 597 29.68 9.06 83.35
C PRO A 597 28.20 8.94 83.77
N SER A 598 27.80 7.77 84.28
CA SER A 598 26.43 7.55 84.78
C SER A 598 26.06 8.43 85.99
N HIS A 599 27.06 8.90 86.74
CA HIS A 599 26.93 9.85 87.84
C HIS A 599 28.01 10.91 87.73
N ILE A 600 27.64 12.18 87.80
CA ILE A 600 28.55 13.33 87.70
C ILE A 600 28.39 14.16 88.98
N SER A 601 29.50 14.38 89.70
CA SER A 601 29.53 15.11 90.98
C SER A 601 28.51 14.60 92.02
N GLY A 602 28.18 13.29 91.97
CA GLY A 602 27.22 12.63 92.86
C GLY A 602 25.77 12.65 92.38
N VAL A 603 25.46 13.34 91.28
CA VAL A 603 24.12 13.44 90.67
C VAL A 603 23.99 12.43 89.52
N PRO A 604 22.91 11.62 89.46
CA PRO A 604 22.63 10.76 88.31
C PRO A 604 22.53 11.56 87.00
N LEU A 605 23.03 11.02 85.89
CA LEU A 605 23.03 11.72 84.59
C LEU A 605 21.62 12.17 84.14
N GLU A 606 20.59 11.39 84.47
CA GLU A 606 19.18 11.66 84.15
C GLU A 606 18.59 12.84 84.93
N ASP A 607 19.19 13.19 86.08
CA ASP A 607 18.73 14.29 86.94
C ASP A 607 19.42 15.63 86.61
N ILE A 608 20.39 15.63 85.69
CA ILE A 608 21.10 16.83 85.26
C ILE A 608 20.30 17.47 84.12
N PRO A 609 19.93 18.76 84.19
CA PRO A 609 19.12 19.45 83.17
C PRO A 609 19.95 19.79 81.91
N LEU A 610 20.54 18.77 81.28
CA LEU A 610 21.35 18.91 80.06
C LEU A 610 20.52 19.38 78.87
N ASP A 611 19.27 18.92 78.78
CA ASP A 611 18.32 19.31 77.74
C ASP A 611 17.89 20.77 77.84
N ASP A 612 18.05 21.43 78.99
CA ASP A 612 17.74 22.84 79.16
C ASP A 612 18.95 23.75 78.86
N ASP A 613 20.18 23.22 78.91
CA ASP A 613 21.40 24.00 78.71
C ASP A 613 21.71 24.22 77.22
N SER A 614 21.60 25.47 76.77
CA SER A 614 21.90 25.86 75.38
C SER A 614 23.34 25.53 74.95
N LEU A 615 24.32 25.76 75.83
CA LEU A 615 25.73 25.49 75.52
C LEU A 615 26.00 23.99 75.37
N PHE A 616 25.42 23.15 76.22
CA PHE A 616 25.51 21.71 76.09
C PHE A 616 24.88 21.23 74.78
N ARG A 617 23.67 21.70 74.45
CA ARG A 617 23.00 21.39 73.17
C ARG A 617 23.81 21.83 71.95
N ASP A 618 24.46 22.99 72.00
CA ASP A 618 25.35 23.46 70.92
C ASP A 618 26.55 22.52 70.72
N MET A 619 27.16 22.05 71.81
CA MET A 619 28.25 21.07 71.76
C MET A 619 27.77 19.70 71.27
N GLU A 620 26.57 19.28 71.65
CA GLU A 620 25.96 18.03 71.19
C GLU A 620 25.72 18.05 69.68
N ARG A 621 25.22 19.16 69.12
CA ARG A 621 25.09 19.34 67.66
C ARG A 621 26.43 19.34 66.93
N GLU A 622 27.45 20.00 67.49
CA GLU A 622 28.79 19.97 66.89
C GLU A 622 29.42 18.57 66.97
N ARG A 623 29.17 17.81 68.04
CA ARG A 623 29.60 16.42 68.16
C ARG A 623 28.94 15.55 67.10
N ALA A 624 27.62 15.65 66.95
CA ALA A 624 26.88 14.92 65.92
C ALA A 624 27.40 15.24 64.52
N ARG A 625 27.66 16.52 64.23
CA ARG A 625 28.27 16.95 62.96
C ARG A 625 29.64 16.32 62.71
N LEU A 626 30.54 16.34 63.71
CA LEU A 626 31.88 15.78 63.58
C LEU A 626 31.85 14.25 63.36
N ILE A 627 30.89 13.56 63.97
CA ILE A 627 30.65 12.12 63.78
C ILE A 627 30.12 11.86 62.37
N ALA A 628 29.16 12.65 61.90
CA ALA A 628 28.58 12.50 60.56
C ALA A 628 29.59 12.78 59.44
N GLU A 629 30.48 13.76 59.61
CA GLU A 629 31.49 14.11 58.60
C GLU A 629 32.53 12.99 58.39
N ASP A 630 33.20 12.55 59.47
CA ASP A 630 34.13 11.41 59.46
C ASP A 630 34.58 11.13 60.91
N PRO A 631 34.04 10.08 61.57
CA PRO A 631 34.32 9.83 62.98
C PRO A 631 35.77 9.40 63.21
N VAL A 632 36.42 8.80 62.21
CA VAL A 632 37.82 8.33 62.32
C VAL A 632 38.77 9.51 62.21
N ARG A 633 38.56 10.39 61.22
CA ARG A 633 39.38 11.58 61.03
C ARG A 633 39.17 12.61 62.14
N ASN A 634 37.95 12.75 62.66
CA ASN A 634 37.61 13.73 63.68
C ASN A 634 37.78 13.22 65.12
N ALA A 635 38.24 11.99 65.33
CA ALA A 635 38.32 11.34 66.65
C ALA A 635 38.94 12.23 67.76
N ARG A 636 40.03 12.94 67.49
CA ARG A 636 40.65 13.85 68.48
C ARG A 636 39.75 15.04 68.83
N LYS A 637 39.11 15.65 67.83
CA LYS A 637 38.18 16.78 68.05
C LYS A 637 36.94 16.33 68.82
N ILE A 638 36.41 15.16 68.48
CA ILE A 638 35.29 14.53 69.19
C ILE A 638 35.66 14.31 70.65
N GLN A 639 36.82 13.70 70.92
CA GLN A 639 37.28 13.46 72.29
C GLN A 639 37.48 14.77 73.10
N ASP A 640 38.04 15.81 72.47
CA ASP A 640 38.22 17.11 73.12
C ASP A 640 36.88 17.81 73.38
N LEU A 641 35.89 17.62 72.50
CA LEU A 641 34.53 18.13 72.67
C LEU A 641 33.79 17.36 73.78
N GLU A 642 33.88 16.03 73.81
CA GLU A 642 33.33 15.19 74.88
C GLU A 642 33.89 15.56 76.25
N LYS A 643 35.19 15.90 76.35
CA LYS A 643 35.77 16.44 77.60
C LYS A 643 35.14 17.77 78.02
N LYS A 644 34.89 18.68 77.07
CA LYS A 644 34.20 19.97 77.34
C LYS A 644 32.74 19.73 77.75
N MET A 645 32.05 18.80 77.08
CA MET A 645 30.69 18.40 77.44
C MET A 645 30.66 17.82 78.85
N ASN A 646 31.60 16.96 79.22
CA ASN A 646 31.71 16.42 80.57
C ASN A 646 32.01 17.51 81.62
N ALA A 647 32.87 18.48 81.31
CA ALA A 647 33.12 19.61 82.20
C ALA A 647 31.87 20.49 82.39
N ARG A 648 31.13 20.77 81.31
CA ARG A 648 29.86 21.51 81.39
C ARG A 648 28.80 20.73 82.17
N ALA A 649 28.72 19.41 81.97
CA ALA A 649 27.85 18.55 82.74
C ALA A 649 28.23 18.52 84.23
N GLN A 650 29.52 18.60 84.58
CA GLN A 650 29.98 18.77 85.97
C GLN A 650 29.52 20.10 86.58
N GLU A 651 29.66 21.21 85.85
CA GLU A 651 29.16 22.53 86.30
C GLU A 651 27.65 22.49 86.55
N LEU A 652 26.88 21.90 85.63
CA LEU A 652 25.43 21.76 85.74
C LEU A 652 25.04 20.82 86.88
N ALA A 653 25.74 19.70 87.05
CA ALA A 653 25.51 18.77 88.15
C ALA A 653 25.78 19.42 89.51
N GLU A 654 26.86 20.19 89.65
CA GLU A 654 27.15 20.93 90.88
C GLU A 654 26.12 22.02 91.15
N ALA A 655 25.74 22.80 90.13
CA ALA A 655 24.70 23.82 90.25
C ALA A 655 23.36 23.21 90.67
N GLN A 656 22.96 22.10 90.02
CA GLN A 656 21.72 21.39 90.33
C GLN A 656 21.75 20.79 91.73
N LYS A 657 22.84 20.10 92.10
CA LYS A 657 23.04 19.53 93.45
C LYS A 657 22.87 20.58 94.54
N TRP A 658 23.47 21.75 94.37
CA TRP A 658 23.35 22.83 95.35
C TRP A 658 21.97 23.48 95.35
N LYS A 659 21.35 23.65 94.17
CA LYS A 659 19.97 24.13 94.05
C LYS A 659 18.99 23.20 94.76
N ASP A 660 19.14 21.89 94.60
CA ASP A 660 18.32 20.88 95.27
C ASP A 660 18.50 20.95 96.78
N ARG A 661 19.76 21.05 97.27
CA ARG A 661 20.07 21.22 98.69
C ARG A 661 19.41 22.46 99.29
N GLU A 662 19.45 23.59 98.58
CA GLU A 662 18.83 24.85 99.02
C GLU A 662 17.29 24.79 99.07
N GLU A 663 16.64 23.82 98.41
CA GLU A 663 15.18 23.67 98.45
C GLU A 663 14.68 23.10 99.78
N TYR A 664 15.44 22.17 100.37
CA TYR A 664 15.05 21.48 101.60
C TYR A 664 15.95 21.78 102.79
N LEU A 665 17.06 22.50 102.62
CA LEU A 665 17.93 22.94 103.71
C LEU A 665 17.87 24.44 103.95
N ASP A 666 18.05 24.85 105.20
CA ASP A 666 18.24 26.25 105.55
C ASP A 666 19.48 26.81 104.84
N ALA A 667 19.36 27.96 104.16
CA ALA A 667 20.44 28.53 103.35
C ALA A 667 21.69 28.91 104.16
N ASN A 668 21.49 29.37 105.40
CA ASN A 668 22.53 29.83 106.32
C ASN A 668 22.32 29.23 107.72
N PRO A 669 22.51 27.91 107.91
CA PRO A 669 22.45 27.24 109.20
C PRO A 669 23.39 27.91 110.20
N GLU A 670 22.85 28.36 111.33
CA GLU A 670 23.57 29.17 112.32
C GLU A 670 24.30 30.41 111.74
N GLY A 671 23.99 30.87 110.53
CA GLY A 671 24.71 31.96 109.85
C GLY A 671 25.98 31.56 109.10
N VAL A 672 26.24 30.25 108.91
CA VAL A 672 27.29 29.73 108.02
C VAL A 672 26.65 29.36 106.67
N PRO A 673 27.18 29.81 105.52
CA PRO A 673 26.66 29.38 104.22
C PRO A 673 26.74 27.86 104.04
N LEU A 674 25.67 27.23 103.54
CA LEU A 674 25.60 25.77 103.27
C LEU A 674 26.84 25.21 102.55
N ARG A 675 27.35 25.94 101.56
CA ARG A 675 28.51 25.56 100.73
C ARG A 675 29.81 25.40 101.53
N GLU A 676 29.88 26.01 102.70
CA GLU A 676 31.07 25.98 103.55
C GLU A 676 31.08 24.79 104.51
N LEU A 677 30.01 24.01 104.61
CA LEU A 677 29.88 22.94 105.61
C LEU A 677 30.51 21.60 105.22
N GLY A 678 31.18 21.50 104.06
CA GLY A 678 31.85 20.26 103.63
C GLY A 678 30.88 19.09 103.46
N LEU A 679 29.63 19.38 103.07
CA LEU A 679 28.56 18.37 102.93
C LEU A 679 28.88 17.32 101.86
N ASP A 680 29.75 17.65 100.91
CA ASP A 680 30.21 16.73 99.87
C ASP A 680 31.19 15.67 100.40
N GLU A 681 31.84 15.93 101.53
CA GLU A 681 32.78 15.00 102.19
C GLU A 681 32.20 14.33 103.44
N ASP A 682 30.98 14.69 103.88
CA ASP A 682 30.32 14.12 105.06
C ASP A 682 29.56 12.82 104.70
N PRO A 683 30.04 11.63 105.11
CA PRO A 683 29.44 10.36 104.71
C PRO A 683 28.01 10.17 105.22
N LYS A 684 27.66 10.78 106.36
CA LYS A 684 26.36 10.63 107.01
C LYS A 684 25.31 11.51 106.30
N PHE A 685 25.69 12.71 105.87
CA PHE A 685 24.86 13.58 105.07
C PHE A 685 24.59 12.97 103.68
N LEU A 686 25.62 12.43 103.03
CA LEU A 686 25.46 11.72 101.75
C LEU A 686 24.51 10.50 101.84
N GLU A 687 24.55 9.73 102.92
CA GLU A 687 23.60 8.62 103.16
C GLU A 687 22.15 9.15 103.30
N MET A 688 21.96 10.28 103.98
CA MET A 688 20.65 10.93 104.09
C MET A 688 20.16 11.45 102.73
N GLU A 689 21.05 12.01 101.89
CA GLU A 689 20.71 12.44 100.53
C GLU A 689 20.32 11.27 99.63
N GLU A 690 21.03 10.15 99.70
CA GLU A 690 20.68 8.93 98.98
C GLU A 690 19.30 8.40 99.40
N ARG A 691 19.03 8.36 100.71
CA ARG A 691 17.73 7.97 101.23
C ARG A 691 16.61 8.92 100.82
N ARG A 692 16.88 10.23 100.75
CA ARG A 692 15.94 11.23 100.26
C ARG A 692 15.60 10.98 98.79
N ARG A 693 16.61 10.74 97.95
CA ARG A 693 16.42 10.39 96.53
C ARG A 693 15.57 9.13 96.34
N GLU A 694 15.81 8.07 97.11
CA GLU A 694 15.00 6.85 97.03
C GLU A 694 13.52 7.11 97.41
N LEU A 695 13.28 7.96 98.41
CA LEU A 695 11.92 8.34 98.79
C LEU A 695 11.26 9.23 97.72
N LEU A 696 12.02 10.07 97.02
CA LEU A 696 11.53 10.93 95.94
C LEU A 696 11.11 10.19 94.68
N LYS A 697 11.44 8.90 94.52
CA LYS A 697 10.91 8.06 93.43
C LYS A 697 9.39 7.91 93.47
N ASP A 698 8.78 8.05 94.64
CA ASP A 698 7.32 8.10 94.83
C ASP A 698 6.97 9.17 95.87
N PRO A 699 7.04 10.45 95.48
CA PRO A 699 7.01 11.56 96.43
C PRO A 699 5.62 11.71 97.07
N VAL A 700 4.56 11.36 96.34
CA VAL A 700 3.17 11.38 96.84
C VAL A 700 2.99 10.35 97.95
N ARG A 701 3.47 9.11 97.74
CA ARG A 701 3.35 8.05 98.76
C ARG A 701 4.28 8.28 99.95
N ASN A 702 5.44 8.88 99.73
CA ASN A 702 6.49 9.03 100.74
C ASN A 702 6.53 10.40 101.42
N ALA A 703 5.60 11.32 101.11
CA ALA A 703 5.61 12.71 101.57
C ALA A 703 5.96 12.91 103.06
N GLY A 704 5.33 12.14 103.96
CA GLY A 704 5.60 12.26 105.41
C GLY A 704 6.99 11.76 105.82
N LYS A 705 7.55 10.77 105.13
CA LYS A 705 8.92 10.27 105.38
C LYS A 705 9.97 11.24 104.82
N ILE A 706 9.67 11.87 103.69
CA ILE A 706 10.50 12.90 103.08
C ILE A 706 10.60 14.10 104.02
N ALA A 707 9.46 14.65 104.48
CA ALA A 707 9.45 15.79 105.39
C ALA A 707 10.18 15.51 106.72
N ALA A 708 10.04 14.30 107.28
CA ALA A 708 10.77 13.90 108.48
C ALA A 708 12.29 13.83 108.23
N LEU A 709 12.70 13.23 107.10
CA LEU A 709 14.11 13.13 106.73
C LEU A 709 14.72 14.49 106.42
N GLU A 710 14.02 15.38 105.70
CA GLU A 710 14.47 16.75 105.42
C GLU A 710 14.64 17.56 106.70
N LYS A 711 13.77 17.35 107.70
CA LYS A 711 13.95 17.95 109.03
C LYS A 711 15.20 17.41 109.72
N ASP A 712 15.41 16.09 109.72
CA ASP A 712 16.61 15.47 110.31
C ASP A 712 17.89 15.95 109.62
N MET A 713 17.84 16.15 108.29
CA MET A 713 18.94 16.69 107.50
C MET A 713 19.23 18.16 107.86
N ASN A 714 18.20 19.00 108.03
CA ASN A 714 18.37 20.37 108.52
C ASN A 714 19.01 20.41 109.90
N ASP A 715 18.47 19.65 110.85
CA ASP A 715 18.99 19.59 112.22
C ASP A 715 20.47 19.16 112.22
N TYR A 716 20.84 18.20 111.36
CA TYR A 716 22.23 17.77 111.20
C TYR A 716 23.15 18.85 110.61
N VAL A 717 22.67 19.59 109.62
CA VAL A 717 23.41 20.70 108.98
C VAL A 717 23.63 21.86 109.97
N HIS A 718 22.66 22.17 110.85
CA HIS A 718 22.86 23.14 111.95
C HIS A 718 23.92 22.68 112.95
N GLU A 719 23.97 21.38 113.28
CA GLU A 719 25.02 20.84 114.16
C GLU A 719 26.41 20.92 113.53
N LEU A 720 26.54 20.62 112.22
CA LEU A 720 27.78 20.82 111.48
C LEU A 720 28.22 22.29 111.48
N ALA A 721 27.28 23.23 111.31
CA ALA A 721 27.56 24.65 111.36
C ALA A 721 28.07 25.12 112.74
N LYS A 722 27.50 24.59 113.84
CA LYS A 722 28.01 24.85 115.20
C LYS A 722 29.43 24.32 115.39
N GLN A 723 29.70 23.10 114.92
CA GLN A 723 31.03 22.49 115.01
C GLN A 723 32.06 23.29 114.23
N LYS A 724 31.76 23.64 112.98
CA LYS A 724 32.65 24.47 112.16
C LYS A 724 32.95 25.82 112.80
N LYS A 725 31.94 26.51 113.35
CA LYS A 725 32.16 27.76 114.10
C LYS A 725 33.04 27.56 115.33
N ALA A 726 32.87 26.47 116.07
CA ALA A 726 33.69 26.16 117.24
C ALA A 726 35.15 25.90 116.84
N ASP A 727 35.38 25.20 115.73
CA ASP A 727 36.72 24.91 115.20
C ASP A 727 37.41 26.18 114.67
N GLU A 728 36.68 27.07 113.99
CA GLU A 728 37.20 28.37 113.54
C GLU A 728 37.55 29.29 114.72
N LEU A 729 36.72 29.33 115.76
CA LEU A 729 37.00 30.05 117.01
C LEU A 729 38.21 29.44 117.76
N GLY A 730 38.37 28.11 117.75
CA GLY A 730 39.53 27.41 118.32
C GLY A 730 40.83 27.67 117.56
N GLY A 731 40.77 27.80 116.23
CA GLY A 731 41.89 28.16 115.36
C GLY A 731 42.38 29.59 115.55
N ILE A 732 41.47 30.54 115.79
CA ILE A 732 41.82 31.94 116.08
C ILE A 732 42.51 32.05 117.46
N MET A 733 42.03 31.33 118.48
CA MET A 733 42.68 31.32 119.80
C MET A 733 44.04 30.60 119.84
N SER A 734 44.35 29.75 118.85
CA SER A 734 45.63 29.06 118.73
C SER A 734 46.72 29.91 118.04
N LYS A 735 46.33 30.82 117.12
CA LYS A 735 47.26 31.77 116.47
C LYS A 735 47.74 32.89 117.40
N ASP A 736 46.94 33.28 118.40
CA ASP A 736 47.32 34.32 119.38
C ASP A 736 48.27 33.84 120.50
N ARG A 737 48.57 32.53 120.60
CA ARG A 737 49.55 31.99 121.58
C ARG A 737 50.98 31.84 121.04
N GLY A 738 51.26 32.26 119.81
CA GLY A 738 52.55 32.07 119.13
C GLY A 738 53.55 33.25 119.15
N LEU A 739 53.24 34.37 119.82
CA LEU A 739 54.11 35.56 119.84
C LEU A 739 54.70 35.84 121.24
N ALA A 740 55.67 35.03 121.66
CA ALA A 740 56.68 35.42 122.66
C ALA A 740 57.85 34.41 122.68
N SER A 741 58.92 34.68 121.94
CA SER A 741 60.32 34.41 122.31
C SER A 741 61.22 34.58 121.08
N ALA A 742 61.89 35.72 120.96
CA ALA A 742 63.11 35.85 120.17
C ALA A 742 64.31 35.31 120.98
N PRO A 743 65.35 34.84 120.29
CA PRO A 743 66.70 35.20 120.71
C PRO A 743 67.54 35.81 119.58
N VAL A 744 68.47 36.63 120.03
CA VAL A 744 69.35 37.57 119.34
C VAL A 744 70.66 36.88 118.91
N ASP A 745 71.01 37.04 117.61
CA ASP A 745 72.33 37.32 116.97
C ASP A 745 73.59 36.47 117.27
N PRO A 746 74.55 36.29 116.30
CA PRO A 746 75.36 37.41 115.80
C PRO A 746 75.83 37.42 114.32
N LEU A 747 76.05 38.67 113.87
CA LEU A 747 77.11 39.21 113.00
C LEU A 747 78.10 38.22 112.35
N GLU A 748 78.25 38.30 111.03
CA GLU A 748 79.51 38.68 110.36
C GLU A 748 79.26 38.94 108.86
N ASP A 749 80.23 39.59 108.24
CA ASP A 749 80.13 40.71 107.30
C ASP A 749 80.93 40.44 106.01
N CYS A 750 80.70 41.28 105.00
CA CYS A 750 81.55 41.62 103.85
C CYS A 750 81.76 40.62 102.70
N SER A 751 81.09 40.86 101.57
CA SER A 751 81.62 41.70 100.45
C SER A 751 80.61 41.87 99.33
#